data_AF-A0A9N7UD76-F1
#
_entry.id   AF-A0A9N7UD76-F1
#
_cell.length_a   1.000
_cell.length_b   1.000
_cell.length_c   1.000
_cell.angle_alpha   90.00
_cell.angle_beta   90.00
_cell.angle_gamma   90.00
#
_symmetry.space_group_name_H-M   'P 1'
#
loop_
_entity.id
_entity.type
_entity.pdbx_description
1 polymer ?
#
loop_
_entity_poly.entity_id
_entity_poly.type
_entity_poly.pdbx_seq_one_letter_code
_entity_poly.pdbx_strand_id
1 'polypeptide(L)'
;MEDWQRRTGVDALCQGTVIEEGWSDGEHSEGEEENRDGEKTNDTKNPFTLDYKISYDNHGLSHLLKPRADGSLPLASSPDPLPVTPEPLTLQQELDRDPEAQMLASSTLGCILRRCLFREGKGGVHLSNYGQARLEGNVFRGLNYAVRCIQNSTIVMLRNEVCECRASGVFLRLSAQGLIAENDIHSNGEAGLDIRKGANPIIVCNRIHSGLRSGVVVLGKGKGSIRSNWIYNNKEAGVYILFSGNPVVSGNHIFQGQAAGIAINENGRGIIKDNVIKENQWGGVDIRRGGDPILRNNYICYGFSDGVVVGERGRGLIEGNHVYCNKGCGVWVMSSSLPQLLGNYITHNCMYGLAVFCRKDPDNIEAREGNWPGQEGISGDGVSGERRGVEGEGREVQENLNEEGELFAWESDLESEDERHSTRRSTSVALVEGNCMSYNGAVGLYVKSSEALNVFANLVNSNRGTGIAVLQSSQLTRLVTNCILENGRAGVTVEKDCRVELRGNGIYENNGHGISFSGNGQIAENDVVGNRGYGIQVSGCADIKVLRNRVQPAQGCGIAVMGPVKGVVHDNLLFQGHPGNKKALLHMDPGTDGCVLRNNNILRHNNSCTSAPPWVLENPPPRPLASSPSGLSSTQYPSRLGISMATRISATVESGCHSGSMFCSIL
;
A
#
# COMPACT_ATOMS: atom_id res chain seq x y z
N MET A 1 5.14 -9.69 -29.83
CA MET A 1 5.13 -9.44 -31.29
C MET A 1 5.10 -10.82 -31.94
N GLU A 2 4.12 -11.21 -32.73
CA GLU A 2 2.95 -10.53 -33.29
C GLU A 2 1.79 -11.55 -33.30
N ASP A 3 0.57 -11.18 -32.87
CA ASP A 3 -0.71 -11.87 -33.20
C ASP A 3 -1.97 -11.31 -32.47
N TRP A 4 -1.92 -10.11 -31.90
CA TRP A 4 -3.05 -9.51 -31.14
C TRP A 4 -3.76 -8.35 -31.88
N GLN A 5 -3.97 -8.52 -33.18
CA GLN A 5 -4.92 -7.70 -33.95
C GLN A 5 -5.75 -8.56 -34.91
N ARG A 6 -6.91 -9.06 -34.44
CA ARG A 6 -8.18 -9.12 -35.19
C ARG A 6 -9.31 -9.74 -34.39
N ARG A 7 -10.41 -8.98 -34.27
CA ARG A 7 -11.77 -9.42 -33.86
C ARG A 7 -11.85 -9.82 -32.37
N THR A 8 -12.82 -9.37 -31.58
CA THR A 8 -14.18 -8.88 -31.92
C THR A 8 -14.52 -7.58 -31.20
N GLY A 9 -15.17 -6.65 -31.90
CA GLY A 9 -15.86 -5.53 -31.24
C GLY A 9 -17.30 -5.90 -30.93
N VAL A 10 -17.71 -5.70 -29.67
CA VAL A 10 -19.10 -5.47 -29.24
C VAL A 10 -19.02 -4.45 -28.11
N ASP A 11 -19.73 -3.33 -28.24
CA ASP A 11 -19.74 -2.28 -27.23
C ASP A 11 -20.39 -2.75 -25.93
N ALA A 12 -19.69 -2.60 -24.82
CA ALA A 12 -20.24 -2.70 -23.47
C ALA A 12 -19.76 -1.49 -22.67
N LEU A 13 -20.67 -0.54 -22.40
CA LEU A 13 -20.38 0.65 -21.60
C LEU A 13 -19.97 0.22 -20.18
N CYS A 14 -18.68 0.28 -19.89
CA CYS A 14 -18.21 0.36 -18.51
C CYS A 14 -18.37 1.80 -18.05
N GLN A 15 -19.36 2.05 -17.17
CA GLN A 15 -19.49 3.32 -16.47
C GLN A 15 -18.30 3.48 -15.50
N GLY A 16 -17.23 4.07 -16.01
CA GLY A 16 -16.08 4.45 -15.18
C GLY A 16 -16.49 5.51 -14.16
N THR A 17 -16.06 5.32 -12.91
CA THR A 17 -16.25 6.30 -11.84
C THR A 17 -15.34 7.51 -12.07
N VAL A 18 -15.76 8.39 -12.98
CA VAL A 18 -15.10 9.68 -13.22
C VAL A 18 -15.28 10.55 -11.98
N ILE A 19 -14.19 10.81 -11.26
CA ILE A 19 -14.16 11.89 -10.28
C ILE A 19 -13.96 13.19 -11.07
N GLU A 20 -15.04 13.92 -11.29
CA GLU A 20 -14.98 15.31 -11.74
C GLU A 20 -14.30 16.18 -10.67
N GLU A 21 -13.14 16.76 -10.98
CA GLU A 21 -12.76 18.08 -10.46
C GLU A 21 -12.09 18.86 -11.59
N GLY A 22 -12.61 20.06 -11.88
CA GLY A 22 -12.30 20.79 -13.10
C GLY A 22 -10.86 21.30 -13.17
N TRP A 23 -10.22 21.08 -14.32
CA TRP A 23 -8.99 21.78 -14.68
C TRP A 23 -9.41 23.08 -15.37
N SER A 24 -9.33 24.21 -14.67
CA SER A 24 -9.49 25.52 -15.30
C SER A 24 -8.22 25.85 -16.08
N ASP A 25 -8.24 25.60 -17.39
CA ASP A 25 -7.22 26.12 -18.30
C ASP A 25 -7.23 27.65 -18.25
N GLY A 26 -6.19 28.21 -17.61
CA GLY A 26 -5.98 29.64 -17.47
C GLY A 26 -5.03 30.17 -18.52
N GLU A 27 -5.61 30.87 -19.50
CA GLU A 27 -4.96 31.87 -20.36
C GLU A 27 -3.85 31.38 -21.31
N HIS A 28 -4.29 31.08 -22.53
CA HIS A 28 -3.49 31.38 -23.73
C HIS A 28 -3.09 32.87 -23.74
N SER A 29 -1.82 33.17 -23.99
CA SER A 29 -1.41 34.46 -24.55
C SER A 29 -1.08 34.27 -26.03
N GLU A 30 -1.70 35.08 -26.88
CA GLU A 30 -1.60 35.06 -28.34
C GLU A 30 -0.19 35.45 -28.85
N GLY A 31 0.06 35.21 -30.14
CA GLY A 31 1.07 35.97 -30.89
C GLY A 31 2.17 35.16 -31.58
N GLU A 32 1.84 34.64 -32.76
CA GLU A 32 2.58 34.75 -34.04
C GLU A 32 2.68 33.42 -34.80
N GLU A 33 1.66 33.16 -35.63
CA GLU A 33 1.80 32.29 -36.81
C GLU A 33 2.10 33.15 -38.04
N GLU A 34 3.20 32.86 -38.76
CA GLU A 34 3.26 33.12 -40.21
C GLU A 34 3.73 31.89 -40.98
N ASN A 35 2.81 31.42 -41.82
CA ASN A 35 2.91 30.59 -43.03
C ASN A 35 4.21 29.84 -43.38
N ARG A 36 4.04 28.51 -43.45
CA ARG A 36 4.39 27.61 -44.57
C ARG A 36 5.34 28.14 -45.65
N ASP A 37 6.41 27.39 -45.90
CA ASP A 37 6.43 26.52 -47.09
C ASP A 37 7.33 25.29 -46.86
N GLY A 38 7.11 24.23 -47.63
CA GLY A 38 7.77 22.94 -47.42
C GLY A 38 8.74 22.58 -48.53
N GLU A 39 9.93 22.08 -48.17
CA GLU A 39 10.78 21.37 -49.12
C GLU A 39 11.50 20.18 -48.46
N LYS A 40 11.64 19.08 -49.21
CA LYS A 40 12.34 17.87 -48.77
C LYS A 40 13.81 17.98 -49.14
N THR A 41 14.72 17.85 -48.19
CA THR A 41 16.06 17.32 -48.45
C THR A 41 16.53 16.45 -47.27
N ASN A 42 17.22 15.36 -47.57
CA ASN A 42 17.94 14.57 -46.58
C ASN A 42 19.18 15.36 -46.14
N ASP A 43 19.53 15.32 -44.84
CA ASP A 43 20.93 15.08 -44.53
C ASP A 43 21.16 14.40 -43.16
N THR A 44 22.38 13.94 -42.98
CA THR A 44 22.79 12.91 -42.02
C THR A 44 23.56 13.50 -40.83
N LYS A 45 23.45 12.85 -39.66
CA LYS A 45 24.29 12.98 -38.45
C LYS A 45 24.12 14.25 -37.58
N ASN A 46 23.56 14.06 -36.38
CA ASN A 46 24.35 14.06 -35.13
C ASN A 46 23.46 13.86 -33.88
N PRO A 47 23.64 12.80 -33.08
CA PRO A 47 23.14 12.74 -31.71
C PRO A 47 24.20 13.31 -30.75
N PHE A 48 24.11 14.59 -30.41
CA PHE A 48 24.93 15.20 -29.35
C PHE A 48 24.12 15.41 -28.05
N THR A 49 23.74 14.31 -27.43
CA THR A 49 23.47 14.27 -25.98
C THR A 49 24.80 14.10 -25.26
N LEU A 50 25.45 15.21 -24.86
CA LEU A 50 26.54 15.14 -23.89
C LEU A 50 25.95 15.05 -22.48
N ASP A 51 25.94 13.84 -21.94
CA ASP A 51 25.54 13.57 -20.55
C ASP A 51 26.58 14.11 -19.57
N TYR A 52 26.25 15.22 -18.91
CA TYR A 52 26.94 15.69 -17.71
C TYR A 52 25.97 15.61 -16.54
N LYS A 53 25.83 14.40 -16.02
CA LYS A 53 24.91 14.05 -14.94
C LYS A 53 25.49 14.47 -13.59
N ILE A 54 24.73 15.21 -12.78
CA ILE A 54 25.12 15.39 -11.37
C ILE A 54 24.80 14.10 -10.65
N SER A 55 25.85 13.45 -10.16
CA SER A 55 25.70 12.12 -9.58
C SER A 55 24.84 12.15 -8.31
N TYR A 56 23.66 11.55 -8.43
CA TYR A 56 22.80 11.19 -7.31
C TYR A 56 23.43 10.13 -6.40
N ASP A 57 24.62 9.58 -6.72
CA ASP A 57 25.31 8.54 -5.93
C ASP A 57 25.52 8.93 -4.47
N ASN A 58 25.57 10.24 -4.19
CA ASN A 58 25.74 10.81 -2.87
C ASN A 58 24.45 10.85 -2.02
N HIS A 59 23.28 10.60 -2.63
CA HIS A 59 22.03 10.44 -1.88
C HIS A 59 21.98 9.02 -1.27
N GLY A 60 21.58 8.87 -0.01
CA GLY A 60 21.66 7.59 0.74
C GLY A 60 20.91 6.38 0.15
N LEU A 61 20.07 6.60 -0.87
CA LEU A 61 19.27 5.59 -1.59
C LEU A 61 19.83 5.24 -2.97
N SER A 62 20.92 5.89 -3.40
CA SER A 62 21.54 5.67 -4.72
C SER A 62 21.96 4.23 -4.98
N HIS A 63 22.26 3.49 -3.91
CA HIS A 63 22.55 2.06 -3.97
C HIS A 63 21.40 1.23 -4.56
N LEU A 64 20.16 1.74 -4.52
CA LEU A 64 19.01 1.12 -5.18
C LEU A 64 19.00 1.31 -6.70
N LEU A 65 19.74 2.29 -7.24
CA LEU A 65 19.84 2.58 -8.68
C LEU A 65 21.08 1.98 -9.34
N LYS A 66 22.04 1.51 -8.54
CA LYS A 66 23.30 0.93 -9.03
C LYS A 66 23.11 -0.54 -9.44
N PRO A 67 23.65 -0.99 -10.59
CA PRO A 67 23.71 -2.40 -10.93
C PRO A 67 24.17 -3.27 -9.75
N ARG A 68 23.48 -4.38 -9.54
CA ARG A 68 23.83 -5.36 -8.51
C ARG A 68 25.18 -6.01 -8.86
N ALA A 69 25.81 -6.65 -7.87
CA ALA A 69 27.11 -7.30 -8.05
C ALA A 69 27.11 -8.45 -9.09
N ASP A 70 25.93 -8.99 -9.41
CA ASP A 70 25.70 -9.98 -10.47
C ASP A 70 25.50 -9.37 -11.87
N GLY A 71 25.60 -8.04 -12.00
CA GLY A 71 25.38 -7.29 -13.24
C GLY A 71 23.91 -7.02 -13.57
N SER A 72 22.96 -7.51 -12.78
CA SER A 72 21.53 -7.24 -12.98
C SER A 72 21.16 -5.81 -12.59
N LEU A 73 20.21 -5.22 -13.31
CA LEU A 73 19.61 -3.96 -12.91
C LEU A 73 18.73 -4.18 -11.67
N PRO A 74 18.84 -3.34 -10.62
CA PRO A 74 17.82 -3.24 -9.59
C PRO A 74 16.43 -2.98 -10.17
N LEU A 75 15.38 -3.41 -9.46
CA LEU A 75 14.00 -3.05 -9.80
C LEU A 75 13.80 -1.53 -9.97
N ALA A 76 14.49 -0.72 -9.17
CA ALA A 76 14.37 0.74 -9.18
C ALA A 76 14.85 1.40 -10.48
N SER A 77 15.72 0.71 -11.22
CA SER A 77 16.34 1.17 -12.47
C SER A 77 16.01 0.28 -13.67
N SER A 78 15.14 -0.71 -13.48
CA SER A 78 14.72 -1.63 -14.54
C SER A 78 13.57 -1.01 -15.31
N PRO A 79 13.71 -0.74 -16.62
CA PRO A 79 12.59 -0.26 -17.44
C PRO A 79 11.54 -1.35 -17.71
N ASP A 80 11.92 -2.61 -17.49
CA ASP A 80 11.07 -3.78 -17.59
C ASP A 80 10.67 -4.29 -16.20
N PRO A 81 9.46 -4.86 -16.03
CA PRO A 81 9.03 -5.47 -14.78
C PRO A 81 9.78 -6.78 -14.47
N LEU A 82 9.64 -7.28 -13.24
CA LEU A 82 10.24 -8.53 -12.80
C LEU A 82 9.85 -9.71 -13.72
N PRO A 83 10.84 -10.45 -14.30
CA PRO A 83 10.57 -11.48 -15.29
C PRO A 83 10.10 -12.82 -14.69
N VAL A 84 10.37 -13.08 -13.39
CA VAL A 84 10.08 -14.35 -12.72
C VAL A 84 9.60 -14.10 -11.30
N THR A 85 8.51 -14.76 -10.92
CA THR A 85 8.03 -14.87 -9.53
C THR A 85 8.47 -16.22 -8.93
N PRO A 86 8.73 -16.34 -7.61
CA PRO A 86 9.09 -17.62 -7.00
C PRO A 86 8.01 -18.69 -7.17
N GLU A 87 8.41 -19.95 -7.40
CA GLU A 87 7.49 -21.10 -7.43
C GLU A 87 7.20 -21.63 -6.01
N PRO A 88 6.05 -22.28 -5.77
CA PRO A 88 5.74 -22.92 -4.49
C PRO A 88 6.67 -24.09 -4.22
N LEU A 89 6.88 -24.41 -2.94
CA LEU A 89 7.65 -25.59 -2.55
C LEU A 89 6.86 -26.88 -2.82
N THR A 90 7.60 -27.97 -3.05
CA THR A 90 7.02 -29.32 -3.08
C THR A 90 6.68 -29.79 -1.67
N LEU A 91 5.74 -30.74 -1.53
CA LEU A 91 5.35 -31.26 -0.21
C LEU A 91 6.57 -31.77 0.58
N GLN A 92 7.50 -32.50 -0.06
CA GLN A 92 8.69 -33.00 0.62
C GLN A 92 9.52 -31.87 1.22
N GLN A 93 9.78 -30.79 0.46
CA GLN A 93 10.53 -29.63 0.94
C GLN A 93 9.83 -28.89 2.09
N GLU A 94 8.50 -28.91 2.14
CA GLU A 94 7.72 -28.34 3.24
C GLU A 94 7.68 -29.24 4.49
N LEU A 95 7.70 -30.57 4.33
CA LEU A 95 7.83 -31.52 5.44
C LEU A 95 9.25 -31.51 6.02
N ASP A 96 10.28 -31.40 5.18
CA ASP A 96 11.68 -31.30 5.60
C ASP A 96 11.98 -30.03 6.44
N ARG A 97 11.12 -29.01 6.33
CA ARG A 97 11.23 -27.72 7.04
C ARG A 97 10.33 -27.60 8.26
N ASP A 98 9.31 -28.46 8.38
CA ASP A 98 8.30 -28.41 9.44
C ASP A 98 8.18 -29.80 10.11
N PRO A 99 8.87 -30.01 11.24
CA PRO A 99 8.83 -31.28 11.97
C PRO A 99 7.43 -31.67 12.46
N GLU A 100 6.53 -30.70 12.74
CA GLU A 100 5.16 -30.99 13.15
C GLU A 100 4.36 -31.54 11.96
N ALA A 101 4.49 -30.91 10.79
CA ALA A 101 3.92 -31.42 9.54
C ALA A 101 4.48 -32.80 9.18
N GLN A 102 5.80 -33.02 9.33
CA GLN A 102 6.43 -34.32 9.08
C GLN A 102 5.89 -35.41 10.01
N MET A 103 5.77 -35.12 11.31
CA MET A 103 5.18 -36.03 12.30
C MET A 103 3.72 -36.37 11.94
N LEU A 104 2.89 -35.37 11.63
CA LEU A 104 1.50 -35.59 11.18
C LEU A 104 1.42 -36.41 9.89
N ALA A 105 2.28 -36.13 8.90
CA ALA A 105 2.34 -36.88 7.64
C ALA A 105 2.70 -38.36 7.85
N SER A 106 3.60 -38.65 8.80
CA SER A 106 3.99 -40.01 9.18
C SER A 106 2.97 -40.73 10.06
N SER A 107 2.09 -39.99 10.74
CA SER A 107 1.13 -40.54 11.70
C SER A 107 0.08 -41.45 11.06
N THR A 108 -0.21 -42.55 11.74
CA THR A 108 -1.27 -43.52 11.41
C THR A 108 -2.27 -43.69 12.56
N LEU A 109 -2.39 -42.69 13.43
CA LEU A 109 -3.31 -42.71 14.57
C LEU A 109 -4.77 -42.46 14.12
N GLY A 110 -5.72 -43.03 14.87
CA GLY A 110 -7.15 -42.86 14.66
C GLY A 110 -7.74 -43.69 13.51
N CYS A 111 -8.90 -43.29 13.02
CA CYS A 111 -9.61 -43.98 11.94
C CYS A 111 -8.92 -43.77 10.59
N ILE A 112 -8.58 -44.85 9.87
CA ILE A 112 -7.90 -44.77 8.57
C ILE A 112 -8.93 -45.02 7.46
N LEU A 113 -9.13 -44.04 6.58
CA LEU A 113 -9.99 -44.11 5.40
C LEU A 113 -9.14 -43.88 4.15
N ARG A 114 -9.12 -44.87 3.25
CA ARG A 114 -8.25 -44.90 2.08
C ARG A 114 -8.98 -45.32 0.83
N ARG A 115 -8.86 -44.52 -0.24
CA ARG A 115 -9.44 -44.81 -1.57
C ARG A 115 -10.95 -45.06 -1.55
N CYS A 116 -11.67 -44.39 -0.65
CA CYS A 116 -13.13 -44.45 -0.54
C CYS A 116 -13.78 -43.32 -1.35
N LEU A 117 -15.02 -43.55 -1.77
CA LEU A 117 -15.91 -42.54 -2.37
C LEU A 117 -17.05 -42.22 -1.39
N PHE A 118 -17.12 -40.98 -0.94
CA PHE A 118 -18.22 -40.44 -0.14
C PHE A 118 -19.05 -39.51 -1.03
N ARG A 119 -20.34 -39.81 -1.22
CA ARG A 119 -21.20 -38.98 -2.08
C ARG A 119 -22.64 -38.88 -1.59
N GLU A 120 -23.33 -37.85 -2.06
CA GLU A 120 -24.79 -37.66 -1.93
C GLU A 120 -25.32 -37.79 -0.49
N GLY A 121 -25.07 -36.79 0.36
CA GLY A 121 -25.46 -36.87 1.77
C GLY A 121 -25.22 -35.63 2.62
N LYS A 122 -25.70 -35.66 3.87
CA LYS A 122 -25.57 -34.55 4.83
C LYS A 122 -24.12 -34.31 5.31
N GLY A 123 -23.20 -35.24 5.10
CA GLY A 123 -21.78 -35.07 5.39
C GLY A 123 -20.95 -36.31 5.07
N GLY A 124 -19.63 -36.16 4.96
CA GLY A 124 -18.68 -37.26 4.72
C GLY A 124 -18.07 -37.81 6.01
N VAL A 125 -17.03 -37.15 6.51
CA VAL A 125 -16.35 -37.50 7.77
C VAL A 125 -16.60 -36.43 8.83
N HIS A 126 -16.96 -36.84 10.04
CA HIS A 126 -17.06 -35.95 11.19
C HIS A 126 -16.16 -36.42 12.33
N LEU A 127 -15.30 -35.52 12.83
CA LEU A 127 -14.46 -35.72 14.00
C LEU A 127 -14.84 -34.72 15.09
N SER A 128 -14.91 -35.20 16.33
CA SER A 128 -15.21 -34.43 17.54
C SER A 128 -14.45 -35.02 18.73
N ASN A 129 -14.42 -34.29 19.85
CA ASN A 129 -13.90 -34.75 21.14
C ASN A 129 -12.55 -35.50 21.07
N TYR A 130 -11.50 -34.81 20.62
CA TYR A 130 -10.14 -35.37 20.44
C TYR A 130 -10.04 -36.53 19.42
N GLY A 131 -11.11 -36.81 18.66
CA GLY A 131 -11.13 -37.83 17.62
C GLY A 131 -10.06 -37.59 16.55
N GLN A 132 -9.43 -38.67 16.11
CA GLN A 132 -8.34 -38.64 15.13
C GLN A 132 -8.71 -39.46 13.90
N ALA A 133 -8.31 -38.99 12.71
CA ALA A 133 -8.41 -39.79 11.49
C ALA A 133 -7.35 -39.43 10.45
N ARG A 134 -7.04 -40.41 9.60
CA ARG A 134 -6.24 -40.27 8.39
C ARG A 134 -7.08 -40.56 7.15
N LEU A 135 -7.22 -39.57 6.28
CA LEU A 135 -7.93 -39.63 5.01
C LEU A 135 -6.89 -39.57 3.87
N GLU A 136 -6.72 -40.64 3.12
CA GLU A 136 -5.72 -40.70 2.05
C GLU A 136 -6.27 -41.26 0.73
N GLY A 137 -6.24 -40.44 -0.34
CA GLY A 137 -6.70 -40.85 -1.67
C GLY A 137 -8.21 -41.01 -1.83
N ASN A 138 -9.03 -40.39 -0.98
CA ASN A 138 -10.50 -40.48 -1.04
C ASN A 138 -11.11 -39.40 -1.94
N VAL A 139 -12.35 -39.60 -2.36
CA VAL A 139 -13.16 -38.61 -3.10
C VAL A 139 -14.41 -38.28 -2.28
N PHE A 140 -14.67 -36.98 -2.09
CA PHE A 140 -15.84 -36.45 -1.40
C PHE A 140 -16.63 -35.55 -2.36
N ARG A 141 -17.86 -35.94 -2.72
CA ARG A 141 -18.63 -35.26 -3.79
C ARG A 141 -20.12 -35.07 -3.47
N GLY A 142 -20.69 -33.90 -3.73
CA GLY A 142 -22.15 -33.69 -3.58
C GLY A 142 -22.65 -33.78 -2.12
N LEU A 143 -21.77 -33.54 -1.15
CA LEU A 143 -22.07 -33.58 0.28
C LEU A 143 -22.48 -32.19 0.78
N ASN A 144 -23.01 -32.06 2.00
CA ASN A 144 -23.14 -30.73 2.61
C ASN A 144 -21.76 -30.19 3.02
N TYR A 145 -21.06 -30.93 3.90
CA TYR A 145 -19.65 -30.76 4.25
C TYR A 145 -18.91 -32.07 3.95
N ALA A 146 -17.73 -32.03 3.33
CA ALA A 146 -16.95 -33.25 3.11
C ALA A 146 -16.31 -33.75 4.42
N VAL A 147 -15.62 -32.85 5.12
CA VAL A 147 -14.92 -33.16 6.38
C VAL A 147 -15.18 -32.06 7.41
N ARG A 148 -15.65 -32.45 8.61
CA ARG A 148 -15.96 -31.52 9.71
C ARG A 148 -15.21 -31.92 10.98
N CYS A 149 -14.23 -31.12 11.39
CA CYS A 149 -13.41 -31.34 12.58
C CYS A 149 -13.76 -30.31 13.67
N ILE A 150 -14.16 -30.76 14.87
CA ILE A 150 -14.44 -29.90 16.03
C ILE A 150 -13.75 -30.42 17.31
N GLN A 151 -13.71 -29.59 18.35
CA GLN A 151 -13.40 -29.99 19.74
C GLN A 151 -12.07 -30.76 19.86
N ASN A 152 -10.96 -30.08 19.57
CA ASN A 152 -9.59 -30.62 19.64
C ASN A 152 -9.34 -31.89 18.79
N SER A 153 -10.18 -32.19 17.80
CA SER A 153 -9.92 -33.30 16.86
C SER A 153 -8.70 -33.02 15.97
N THR A 154 -8.03 -34.10 15.54
CA THR A 154 -6.84 -34.05 14.68
C THR A 154 -7.09 -34.79 13.37
N ILE A 155 -6.84 -34.14 12.24
CA ILE A 155 -7.00 -34.74 10.92
C ILE A 155 -5.69 -34.83 10.14
N VAL A 156 -5.45 -35.94 9.43
CA VAL A 156 -4.38 -36.06 8.43
C VAL A 156 -5.02 -36.37 7.09
N MET A 157 -5.15 -35.36 6.23
CA MET A 157 -5.86 -35.42 4.96
C MET A 157 -4.87 -35.25 3.80
N LEU A 158 -4.52 -36.35 3.11
CA LEU A 158 -3.51 -36.38 2.06
C LEU A 158 -4.08 -36.84 0.71
N ARG A 159 -3.86 -36.07 -0.36
CA ARG A 159 -4.18 -36.48 -1.74
C ARG A 159 -5.65 -36.88 -1.97
N ASN A 160 -6.59 -36.20 -1.33
CA ASN A 160 -8.04 -36.41 -1.50
C ASN A 160 -8.62 -35.38 -2.48
N GLU A 161 -9.75 -35.71 -3.09
CA GLU A 161 -10.58 -34.79 -3.88
C GLU A 161 -11.81 -34.38 -3.04
N VAL A 162 -12.11 -33.08 -2.97
CA VAL A 162 -13.26 -32.51 -2.26
C VAL A 162 -13.99 -31.55 -3.19
N CYS A 163 -15.09 -32.01 -3.77
CA CYS A 163 -15.78 -31.28 -4.83
C CYS A 163 -17.30 -31.20 -4.64
N GLU A 164 -17.90 -30.17 -5.24
CA GLU A 164 -19.36 -29.99 -5.35
C GLU A 164 -20.10 -30.07 -3.99
N CYS A 165 -19.45 -29.68 -2.88
CA CYS A 165 -20.11 -29.61 -1.58
C CYS A 165 -21.08 -28.42 -1.54
N ARG A 166 -22.23 -28.57 -0.88
CA ARG A 166 -23.25 -27.49 -0.79
C ARG A 166 -22.83 -26.35 0.14
N ALA A 167 -22.11 -26.68 1.22
CA ALA A 167 -21.50 -25.74 2.14
C ALA A 167 -19.97 -25.73 1.93
N SER A 168 -19.21 -25.51 3.01
CA SER A 168 -17.75 -25.51 2.97
C SER A 168 -17.19 -26.93 2.80
N GLY A 169 -16.14 -27.09 2.00
CA GLY A 169 -15.52 -28.39 1.71
C GLY A 169 -14.96 -29.05 2.98
N VAL A 170 -13.97 -28.41 3.59
CA VAL A 170 -13.36 -28.86 4.85
C VAL A 170 -13.49 -27.78 5.92
N PHE A 171 -14.09 -28.13 7.06
CA PHE A 171 -14.43 -27.20 8.15
C PHE A 171 -13.73 -27.60 9.45
N LEU A 172 -13.01 -26.67 10.08
CA LEU A 172 -12.30 -26.86 11.34
C LEU A 172 -12.71 -25.80 12.37
N ARG A 173 -13.10 -26.22 13.58
CA ARG A 173 -13.54 -25.33 14.66
C ARG A 173 -13.11 -25.82 16.05
N LEU A 174 -13.11 -24.94 17.05
CA LEU A 174 -12.91 -25.29 18.47
C LEU A 174 -11.60 -26.05 18.68
N SER A 175 -10.49 -25.36 18.37
CA SER A 175 -9.12 -25.88 18.52
C SER A 175 -8.82 -27.17 17.75
N ALA A 176 -9.60 -27.50 16.71
CA ALA A 176 -9.25 -28.58 15.79
C ALA A 176 -7.94 -28.29 15.04
N GLN A 177 -7.14 -29.34 14.82
CA GLN A 177 -5.79 -29.28 14.25
C GLN A 177 -5.61 -30.36 13.18
N GLY A 178 -4.46 -30.37 12.51
CA GLY A 178 -4.15 -31.42 11.54
C GLY A 178 -3.30 -30.98 10.37
N LEU A 179 -2.95 -31.93 9.51
CA LEU A 179 -2.27 -31.71 8.24
C LEU A 179 -3.25 -31.96 7.09
N ILE A 180 -3.37 -30.99 6.20
CA ILE A 180 -4.19 -31.04 4.98
C ILE A 180 -3.23 -30.76 3.83
N ALA A 181 -2.80 -31.79 3.09
CA ALA A 181 -1.80 -31.63 2.03
C ALA A 181 -2.04 -32.42 0.74
N GLU A 182 -1.56 -31.86 -0.39
CA GLU A 182 -1.73 -32.40 -1.75
C GLU A 182 -3.20 -32.69 -2.15
N ASN A 183 -4.19 -32.11 -1.47
CA ASN A 183 -5.61 -32.30 -1.82
C ASN A 183 -6.03 -31.38 -2.97
N ASP A 184 -7.08 -31.78 -3.67
CA ASP A 184 -7.78 -30.98 -4.68
C ASP A 184 -9.16 -30.60 -4.15
N ILE A 185 -9.37 -29.32 -3.84
CA ILE A 185 -10.55 -28.82 -3.14
C ILE A 185 -11.23 -27.77 -4.02
N HIS A 186 -12.34 -28.11 -4.67
CA HIS A 186 -12.89 -27.23 -5.72
C HIS A 186 -14.40 -27.26 -5.87
N SER A 187 -14.95 -26.26 -6.58
CA SER A 187 -16.38 -26.21 -6.95
C SER A 187 -17.36 -26.30 -5.76
N ASN A 188 -16.93 -25.90 -4.56
CA ASN A 188 -17.74 -25.95 -3.35
C ASN A 188 -18.62 -24.69 -3.21
N GLY A 189 -19.78 -24.82 -2.57
CA GLY A 189 -20.81 -23.79 -2.44
C GLY A 189 -20.48 -22.69 -1.45
N GLU A 190 -19.66 -22.99 -0.45
CA GLU A 190 -19.01 -21.98 0.39
C GLU A 190 -17.48 -22.01 0.21
N ALA A 191 -16.71 -22.03 1.31
CA ALA A 191 -15.26 -22.01 1.26
C ALA A 191 -14.69 -23.39 0.92
N GLY A 192 -13.51 -23.43 0.31
CA GLY A 192 -12.75 -24.68 0.18
C GLY A 192 -12.33 -25.18 1.57
N LEU A 193 -11.72 -24.29 2.35
CA LEU A 193 -11.29 -24.52 3.73
C LEU A 193 -11.80 -23.40 4.65
N ASP A 194 -12.38 -23.77 5.79
CA ASP A 194 -12.95 -22.85 6.76
C ASP A 194 -12.39 -23.13 8.16
N ILE A 195 -11.68 -22.15 8.74
CA ILE A 195 -10.92 -22.28 9.98
C ILE A 195 -11.47 -21.29 11.01
N ARG A 196 -12.07 -21.81 12.10
CA ARG A 196 -12.80 -20.99 13.08
C ARG A 196 -12.44 -21.29 14.54
N LYS A 197 -12.71 -20.35 15.46
CA LYS A 197 -12.66 -20.55 16.93
C LYS A 197 -11.41 -21.31 17.40
N GLY A 198 -10.23 -20.72 17.22
CA GLY A 198 -8.95 -21.29 17.70
C GLY A 198 -8.40 -22.49 16.94
N ALA A 199 -9.09 -23.00 15.91
CA ALA A 199 -8.55 -24.07 15.07
C ALA A 199 -7.22 -23.65 14.41
N ASN A 200 -6.27 -24.59 14.32
CA ASN A 200 -4.89 -24.35 13.89
C ASN A 200 -4.36 -25.49 13.01
N PRO A 201 -4.85 -25.65 11.76
CA PRO A 201 -4.35 -26.66 10.82
C PRO A 201 -3.11 -26.20 10.05
N ILE A 202 -2.35 -27.16 9.56
CA ILE A 202 -1.27 -27.02 8.58
C ILE A 202 -1.84 -27.39 7.21
N ILE A 203 -1.88 -26.44 6.27
CA ILE A 203 -2.51 -26.54 4.95
C ILE A 203 -1.41 -26.33 3.90
N VAL A 204 -0.96 -27.41 3.25
CA VAL A 204 0.29 -27.42 2.46
C VAL A 204 0.14 -28.03 1.07
N CYS A 205 0.61 -27.35 0.01
CA CYS A 205 0.64 -27.90 -1.35
C CYS A 205 -0.71 -28.40 -1.92
N ASN A 206 -1.84 -27.84 -1.48
CA ASN A 206 -3.17 -28.15 -2.01
C ASN A 206 -3.48 -27.30 -3.25
N ARG A 207 -4.42 -27.78 -4.09
CA ARG A 207 -5.14 -26.96 -5.07
C ARG A 207 -6.51 -26.59 -4.49
N ILE A 208 -6.84 -25.30 -4.47
CA ILE A 208 -8.06 -24.76 -3.85
C ILE A 208 -8.73 -23.77 -4.81
N HIS A 209 -9.72 -24.22 -5.58
CA HIS A 209 -10.15 -23.46 -6.76
C HIS A 209 -11.63 -23.54 -7.15
N SER A 210 -12.06 -22.63 -8.03
CA SER A 210 -13.42 -22.63 -8.60
C SER A 210 -14.57 -22.61 -7.57
N GLY A 211 -14.32 -22.22 -6.32
CA GLY A 211 -15.33 -22.12 -5.27
C GLY A 211 -16.28 -20.95 -5.48
N LEU A 212 -17.52 -21.08 -5.01
CA LEU A 212 -18.54 -20.03 -5.09
C LEU A 212 -18.34 -18.90 -4.08
N ARG A 213 -17.48 -19.10 -3.08
CA ARG A 213 -17.05 -18.09 -2.09
C ARG A 213 -15.51 -17.99 -2.08
N SER A 214 -14.93 -17.68 -0.93
CA SER A 214 -13.47 -17.55 -0.77
C SER A 214 -12.76 -18.91 -0.71
N GLY A 215 -11.52 -19.01 -1.18
CA GLY A 215 -10.76 -20.28 -1.21
C GLY A 215 -10.48 -20.84 0.19
N VAL A 216 -9.84 -20.03 1.03
CA VAL A 216 -9.62 -20.30 2.47
C VAL A 216 -10.19 -19.16 3.29
N VAL A 217 -10.92 -19.47 4.37
CA VAL A 217 -11.45 -18.48 5.31
C VAL A 217 -10.91 -18.75 6.72
N VAL A 218 -10.45 -17.70 7.40
CA VAL A 218 -9.90 -17.78 8.77
C VAL A 218 -10.58 -16.73 9.66
N LEU A 219 -11.35 -17.17 10.67
CA LEU A 219 -12.08 -16.23 11.53
C LEU A 219 -12.25 -16.62 13.00
N GLY A 220 -12.57 -15.62 13.83
CA GLY A 220 -12.94 -15.80 15.24
C GLY A 220 -11.79 -16.41 16.05
N LYS A 221 -10.65 -15.72 16.14
CA LYS A 221 -9.40 -16.25 16.72
C LYS A 221 -8.86 -17.53 16.03
N GLY A 222 -9.32 -17.86 14.82
CA GLY A 222 -8.76 -18.95 14.01
C GLY A 222 -7.30 -18.68 13.64
N LYS A 223 -6.46 -19.71 13.67
CA LYS A 223 -5.02 -19.67 13.33
C LYS A 223 -4.77 -20.52 12.08
N GLY A 224 -3.62 -21.17 11.98
CA GLY A 224 -3.25 -22.08 10.89
C GLY A 224 -2.06 -21.60 10.06
N SER A 225 -1.41 -22.56 9.40
CA SER A 225 -0.25 -22.36 8.53
C SER A 225 -0.65 -22.74 7.10
N ILE A 226 -0.84 -21.76 6.23
CA ILE A 226 -1.29 -21.92 4.85
C ILE A 226 -0.06 -21.71 3.96
N ARG A 227 0.54 -22.80 3.46
CA ARG A 227 1.85 -22.78 2.78
C ARG A 227 1.88 -23.46 1.42
N SER A 228 2.56 -22.85 0.44
CA SER A 228 2.81 -23.43 -0.89
C SER A 228 1.57 -23.98 -1.63
N ASN A 229 0.38 -23.45 -1.35
CA ASN A 229 -0.87 -23.85 -2.01
C ASN A 229 -1.09 -23.07 -3.32
N TRP A 230 -1.85 -23.68 -4.23
CA TRP A 230 -2.36 -23.07 -5.45
C TRP A 230 -3.83 -22.70 -5.22
N ILE A 231 -4.13 -21.41 -5.07
CA ILE A 231 -5.46 -20.90 -4.71
C ILE A 231 -5.98 -19.99 -5.83
N TYR A 232 -6.93 -20.45 -6.65
CA TYR A 232 -7.26 -19.74 -7.89
C TYR A 232 -8.71 -19.83 -8.34
N ASN A 233 -9.14 -18.90 -9.21
CA ASN A 233 -10.47 -18.91 -9.84
C ASN A 233 -11.65 -19.00 -8.84
N ASN A 234 -11.46 -18.57 -7.59
CA ASN A 234 -12.52 -18.49 -6.59
C ASN A 234 -13.32 -17.18 -6.80
N LYS A 235 -14.63 -17.21 -6.50
CA LYS A 235 -15.50 -16.04 -6.75
C LYS A 235 -15.32 -14.89 -5.76
N GLU A 236 -14.78 -15.16 -4.57
CA GLU A 236 -14.39 -14.13 -3.61
C GLU A 236 -12.86 -14.13 -3.45
N ALA A 237 -12.37 -13.91 -2.22
CA ALA A 237 -10.95 -13.84 -1.97
C ALA A 237 -10.27 -15.21 -2.06
N GLY A 238 -9.00 -15.24 -2.47
CA GLY A 238 -8.20 -16.46 -2.37
C GLY A 238 -8.06 -16.89 -0.90
N VAL A 239 -7.63 -15.96 -0.04
CA VAL A 239 -7.63 -16.12 1.42
C VAL A 239 -8.35 -14.95 2.06
N TYR A 240 -9.34 -15.23 2.91
CA TYR A 240 -10.09 -14.21 3.66
C TYR A 240 -9.86 -14.35 5.17
N ILE A 241 -9.27 -13.34 5.79
CA ILE A 241 -9.02 -13.26 7.23
C ILE A 241 -9.95 -12.21 7.84
N LEU A 242 -10.73 -12.59 8.85
CA LEU A 242 -11.70 -11.70 9.49
C LEU A 242 -11.95 -12.03 10.96
N PHE A 243 -12.57 -11.12 11.71
CA PHE A 243 -12.94 -11.30 13.13
C PHE A 243 -11.79 -11.84 14.00
N SER A 244 -10.66 -11.12 14.02
CA SER A 244 -9.44 -11.53 14.76
C SER A 244 -8.85 -12.89 14.36
N GLY A 245 -9.10 -13.40 13.14
CA GLY A 245 -8.28 -14.46 12.56
C GLY A 245 -6.81 -14.04 12.48
N ASN A 246 -5.87 -14.96 12.72
CA ASN A 246 -4.42 -14.69 12.78
C ASN A 246 -3.59 -15.87 12.20
N PRO A 247 -3.70 -16.18 10.89
CA PRO A 247 -2.92 -17.24 10.24
C PRO A 247 -1.51 -16.78 9.82
N VAL A 248 -0.66 -17.75 9.49
CA VAL A 248 0.54 -17.54 8.66
C VAL A 248 0.21 -17.99 7.24
N VAL A 249 0.38 -17.10 6.26
CA VAL A 249 0.11 -17.35 4.84
C VAL A 249 1.43 -17.14 4.09
N SER A 250 2.08 -18.19 3.60
CA SER A 250 3.38 -18.03 2.93
C SER A 250 3.70 -18.95 1.76
N GLY A 251 4.35 -18.41 0.72
CA GLY A 251 4.77 -19.19 -0.46
C GLY A 251 3.61 -19.65 -1.37
N ASN A 252 2.39 -19.18 -1.13
CA ASN A 252 1.23 -19.58 -1.92
C ASN A 252 1.18 -18.82 -3.26
N HIS A 253 0.61 -19.45 -4.28
CA HIS A 253 0.22 -18.81 -5.53
C HIS A 253 -1.28 -18.55 -5.51
N ILE A 254 -1.67 -17.27 -5.54
CA ILE A 254 -3.05 -16.82 -5.37
C ILE A 254 -3.47 -15.97 -6.59
N PHE A 255 -4.26 -16.55 -7.49
CA PHE A 255 -4.45 -15.93 -8.81
C PHE A 255 -5.82 -16.12 -9.47
N GLN A 256 -6.14 -15.24 -10.42
CA GLN A 256 -7.35 -15.31 -11.25
C GLN A 256 -8.68 -15.35 -10.44
N GLY A 257 -8.68 -14.91 -9.19
CA GLY A 257 -9.89 -14.76 -8.37
C GLY A 257 -10.74 -13.56 -8.81
N GLN A 258 -12.05 -13.63 -8.58
CA GLN A 258 -12.99 -12.57 -8.98
C GLN A 258 -13.07 -11.40 -7.99
N ALA A 259 -12.40 -11.48 -6.83
CA ALA A 259 -12.26 -10.39 -5.87
C ALA A 259 -10.77 -10.06 -5.60
N ALA A 260 -10.41 -9.81 -4.33
CA ALA A 260 -9.02 -9.61 -3.91
C ALA A 260 -8.27 -10.96 -3.81
N GLY A 261 -6.95 -10.97 -4.03
CA GLY A 261 -6.15 -12.18 -3.76
C GLY A 261 -6.20 -12.58 -2.27
N ILE A 262 -5.89 -11.62 -1.38
CA ILE A 262 -6.06 -11.78 0.07
C ILE A 262 -6.88 -10.60 0.62
N ALA A 263 -7.87 -10.89 1.46
CA ALA A 263 -8.64 -9.87 2.18
C ALA A 263 -8.41 -10.00 3.70
N ILE A 264 -8.20 -8.87 4.39
CA ILE A 264 -8.00 -8.79 5.84
C ILE A 264 -8.94 -7.71 6.41
N ASN A 265 -10.05 -8.15 7.01
CA ASN A 265 -11.12 -7.27 7.53
C ASN A 265 -11.40 -7.51 9.02
N GLU A 266 -12.22 -6.66 9.64
CA GLU A 266 -12.80 -6.85 10.99
C GLU A 266 -11.75 -7.26 12.05
N ASN A 267 -10.71 -6.44 12.19
CA ASN A 267 -9.55 -6.67 13.06
C ASN A 267 -8.77 -7.97 12.80
N GLY A 268 -8.88 -8.54 11.59
CA GLY A 268 -8.03 -9.64 11.13
C GLY A 268 -6.54 -9.27 11.17
N ARG A 269 -5.70 -10.25 11.48
CA ARG A 269 -4.24 -10.15 11.60
C ARG A 269 -3.58 -11.28 10.82
N GLY A 270 -2.27 -11.40 10.89
CA GLY A 270 -1.54 -12.54 10.33
C GLY A 270 -0.21 -12.14 9.73
N ILE A 271 0.59 -13.15 9.40
CA ILE A 271 1.86 -12.97 8.69
C ILE A 271 1.65 -13.47 7.27
N ILE A 272 1.51 -12.53 6.33
CA ILE A 272 1.39 -12.80 4.90
C ILE A 272 2.76 -12.53 4.26
N LYS A 273 3.51 -13.57 3.94
CA LYS A 273 4.89 -13.43 3.45
C LYS A 273 5.25 -14.28 2.25
N ASP A 274 6.12 -13.78 1.38
CA ASP A 274 6.71 -14.54 0.29
C ASP A 274 5.67 -15.19 -0.68
N ASN A 275 4.43 -14.68 -0.75
CA ASN A 275 3.38 -15.19 -1.64
C ASN A 275 3.44 -14.51 -3.02
N VAL A 276 2.92 -15.19 -4.04
CA VAL A 276 2.68 -14.64 -5.38
C VAL A 276 1.19 -14.43 -5.56
N ILE A 277 0.77 -13.18 -5.73
CA ILE A 277 -0.62 -12.74 -5.79
C ILE A 277 -0.82 -12.02 -7.12
N LYS A 278 -1.50 -12.64 -8.09
CA LYS A 278 -1.56 -12.11 -9.46
C LYS A 278 -2.88 -12.28 -10.20
N GLU A 279 -3.14 -11.44 -11.20
CA GLU A 279 -4.29 -11.57 -12.12
C GLU A 279 -5.68 -11.61 -11.43
N ASN A 280 -5.78 -11.14 -10.18
CA ASN A 280 -7.05 -11.04 -9.45
C ASN A 280 -7.82 -9.79 -9.90
N GLN A 281 -9.15 -9.86 -9.92
CA GLN A 281 -9.99 -8.85 -10.57
C GLN A 281 -10.06 -7.52 -9.79
N TRP A 282 -10.19 -7.55 -8.46
CA TRP A 282 -10.48 -6.34 -7.67
C TRP A 282 -9.33 -5.84 -6.80
N GLY A 283 -8.30 -6.64 -6.58
CA GLY A 283 -7.06 -6.19 -5.95
C GLY A 283 -6.11 -7.33 -5.62
N GLY A 284 -4.85 -7.00 -5.34
CA GLY A 284 -3.90 -7.99 -4.82
C GLY A 284 -4.20 -8.32 -3.35
N VAL A 285 -4.05 -7.32 -2.48
CA VAL A 285 -4.32 -7.43 -1.03
C VAL A 285 -5.22 -6.28 -0.59
N ASP A 286 -6.31 -6.58 0.11
CA ASP A 286 -7.26 -5.59 0.64
C ASP A 286 -7.31 -5.64 2.18
N ILE A 287 -7.03 -4.51 2.84
CA ILE A 287 -6.92 -4.37 4.29
C ILE A 287 -7.92 -3.30 4.75
N ARG A 288 -8.97 -3.67 5.48
CA ARG A 288 -10.00 -2.71 5.95
C ARG A 288 -10.46 -3.00 7.38
N ARG A 289 -11.26 -2.09 7.93
CA ARG A 289 -12.05 -2.27 9.16
C ARG A 289 -11.21 -2.77 10.34
N GLY A 290 -10.09 -2.08 10.57
CA GLY A 290 -9.15 -2.43 11.65
C GLY A 290 -8.18 -3.57 11.35
N GLY A 291 -8.18 -4.14 10.13
CA GLY A 291 -7.21 -5.15 9.73
C GLY A 291 -5.76 -4.68 9.92
N ASP A 292 -4.93 -5.51 10.55
CA ASP A 292 -3.55 -5.17 10.97
C ASP A 292 -2.56 -6.32 10.66
N PRO A 293 -2.26 -6.59 9.37
CA PRO A 293 -1.37 -7.67 8.97
C PRO A 293 0.12 -7.31 9.00
N ILE A 294 0.97 -8.33 8.90
CA ILE A 294 2.37 -8.22 8.47
C ILE A 294 2.46 -8.73 7.04
N LEU A 295 2.47 -7.81 6.06
CA LEU A 295 2.62 -8.10 4.64
C LEU A 295 4.09 -7.92 4.25
N ARG A 296 4.84 -9.01 4.01
CA ARG A 296 6.30 -8.97 3.79
C ARG A 296 6.79 -9.76 2.58
N ASN A 297 7.66 -9.18 1.75
CA ASN A 297 8.30 -9.84 0.60
C ASN A 297 7.33 -10.49 -0.43
N ASN A 298 6.05 -10.08 -0.49
CA ASN A 298 5.10 -10.66 -1.44
C ASN A 298 5.27 -10.05 -2.84
N TYR A 299 4.94 -10.83 -3.86
CA TYR A 299 4.88 -10.41 -5.26
C TYR A 299 3.41 -10.17 -5.61
N ILE A 300 3.03 -8.91 -5.80
CA ILE A 300 1.64 -8.47 -5.93
C ILE A 300 1.50 -7.77 -7.29
N CYS A 301 1.09 -8.52 -8.31
CA CYS A 301 1.33 -8.10 -9.69
C CYS A 301 0.26 -8.48 -10.71
N TYR A 302 0.21 -7.74 -11.82
CA TYR A 302 -0.72 -7.99 -12.92
C TYR A 302 -2.21 -8.05 -12.52
N GLY A 303 -2.58 -7.44 -11.38
CA GLY A 303 -3.97 -7.31 -10.96
C GLY A 303 -4.75 -6.37 -11.88
N PHE A 304 -6.05 -6.62 -12.04
CA PHE A 304 -6.93 -5.79 -12.89
C PHE A 304 -7.41 -4.50 -12.21
N SER A 305 -7.01 -4.28 -10.96
CA SER A 305 -7.26 -3.08 -10.17
C SER A 305 -5.97 -2.72 -9.40
N ASP A 306 -6.05 -2.26 -8.16
CA ASP A 306 -4.90 -1.82 -7.36
C ASP A 306 -4.12 -3.01 -6.74
N GLY A 307 -2.82 -2.83 -6.53
CA GLY A 307 -1.96 -3.87 -5.95
C GLY A 307 -2.28 -4.12 -4.47
N VAL A 308 -2.10 -3.12 -3.62
CA VAL A 308 -2.46 -3.16 -2.19
C VAL A 308 -3.43 -2.03 -1.86
N VAL A 309 -4.56 -2.37 -1.25
CA VAL A 309 -5.58 -1.45 -0.79
C VAL A 309 -5.59 -1.42 0.74
N VAL A 310 -5.43 -0.24 1.32
CA VAL A 310 -5.56 0.01 2.77
C VAL A 310 -6.79 0.90 2.99
N GLY A 311 -7.96 0.26 2.98
CA GLY A 311 -9.26 0.89 3.19
C GLY A 311 -9.50 1.30 4.65
N GLU A 312 -10.65 1.94 4.89
CA GLU A 312 -11.12 2.51 6.17
C GLU A 312 -10.57 1.81 7.44
N ARG A 313 -9.85 2.56 8.29
CA ARG A 313 -9.22 2.08 9.54
C ARG A 313 -8.19 0.95 9.36
N GLY A 314 -7.70 0.71 8.14
CA GLY A 314 -6.67 -0.29 7.85
C GLY A 314 -5.30 0.08 8.44
N ARG A 315 -4.56 -0.94 8.89
CA ARG A 315 -3.24 -0.82 9.53
C ARG A 315 -2.28 -1.83 8.89
N GLY A 316 -1.28 -2.27 9.64
CA GLY A 316 -0.30 -3.26 9.21
C GLY A 316 1.08 -2.71 8.87
N LEU A 317 2.02 -3.64 8.75
CA LEU A 317 3.30 -3.41 8.08
C LEU A 317 3.17 -3.90 6.64
N ILE A 318 3.64 -3.09 5.72
CA ILE A 318 3.81 -3.43 4.32
C ILE A 318 5.31 -3.26 4.10
N GLU A 319 6.08 -4.35 4.15
CA GLU A 319 7.56 -4.33 4.15
C GLU A 319 8.16 -5.13 2.98
N GLY A 320 9.05 -4.50 2.20
CA GLY A 320 9.84 -5.22 1.19
C GLY A 320 9.04 -5.92 0.08
N ASN A 321 7.76 -5.58 -0.12
CA ASN A 321 6.92 -6.21 -1.14
C ASN A 321 7.23 -5.67 -2.53
N HIS A 322 7.04 -6.52 -3.54
CA HIS A 322 7.16 -6.20 -4.96
C HIS A 322 5.76 -5.99 -5.54
N VAL A 323 5.34 -4.74 -5.72
CA VAL A 323 3.98 -4.37 -6.14
C VAL A 323 4.03 -3.74 -7.54
N TYR A 324 3.71 -4.51 -8.58
CA TYR A 324 4.04 -4.10 -9.95
C TYR A 324 3.07 -4.55 -11.06
N CYS A 325 3.02 -3.76 -12.14
CA CYS A 325 2.17 -4.04 -13.32
C CYS A 325 0.66 -4.18 -13.02
N ASN A 326 0.18 -3.65 -11.91
CA ASN A 326 -1.25 -3.60 -11.61
C ASN A 326 -1.93 -2.50 -12.45
N LYS A 327 -3.18 -2.71 -12.86
CA LYS A 327 -3.92 -1.78 -13.72
C LYS A 327 -4.36 -0.49 -13.02
N GLY A 328 -4.48 -0.52 -11.70
CA GLY A 328 -4.71 0.66 -10.87
C GLY A 328 -3.41 1.27 -10.35
N CYS A 329 -3.45 1.67 -9.08
CA CYS A 329 -2.29 2.07 -8.30
C CYS A 329 -1.47 0.85 -7.87
N GLY A 330 -0.21 1.07 -7.54
CA GLY A 330 0.56 0.08 -6.78
C GLY A 330 -0.03 -0.09 -5.38
N VAL A 331 -0.10 1.00 -4.62
CA VAL A 331 -0.73 1.02 -3.28
C VAL A 331 -1.71 2.18 -3.17
N TRP A 332 -2.91 1.94 -2.63
CA TRP A 332 -3.92 2.95 -2.34
C TRP A 332 -4.30 2.93 -0.85
N VAL A 333 -4.05 4.02 -0.15
CA VAL A 333 -4.42 4.25 1.26
C VAL A 333 -5.63 5.19 1.34
N MET A 334 -6.64 4.83 2.14
CA MET A 334 -7.87 5.59 2.34
C MET A 334 -7.96 6.22 3.75
N SER A 335 -9.03 6.97 4.02
CA SER A 335 -9.33 7.65 5.28
C SER A 335 -9.18 6.79 6.55
N SER A 336 -8.65 7.42 7.60
CA SER A 336 -8.42 6.85 8.93
C SER A 336 -7.49 5.63 8.97
N SER A 337 -6.76 5.37 7.89
CA SER A 337 -5.79 4.28 7.78
C SER A 337 -4.41 4.72 8.24
N LEU A 338 -3.72 3.84 8.99
CA LEU A 338 -2.42 4.12 9.60
C LEU A 338 -1.37 3.04 9.28
N PRO A 339 -1.15 2.71 7.99
CA PRO A 339 -0.16 1.71 7.59
C PRO A 339 1.27 2.21 7.74
N GLN A 340 2.20 1.26 7.83
CA GLN A 340 3.65 1.50 7.75
C GLN A 340 4.19 0.83 6.49
N LEU A 341 4.52 1.62 5.47
CA LEU A 341 5.10 1.18 4.21
C LEU A 341 6.62 1.33 4.29
N LEU A 342 7.35 0.23 4.42
CA LEU A 342 8.80 0.20 4.59
C LEU A 342 9.50 -0.54 3.44
N GLY A 343 10.36 0.13 2.68
CA GLY A 343 11.27 -0.55 1.74
C GLY A 343 10.62 -1.31 0.58
N ASN A 344 9.37 -1.00 0.20
CA ASN A 344 8.66 -1.70 -0.87
C ASN A 344 9.11 -1.22 -2.26
N TYR A 345 9.03 -2.11 -3.25
CA TYR A 345 9.25 -1.81 -4.66
C TYR A 345 7.90 -1.70 -5.37
N ILE A 346 7.45 -0.47 -5.61
CA ILE A 346 6.14 -0.13 -6.15
C ILE A 346 6.33 0.41 -7.57
N THR A 347 6.38 -0.48 -8.56
CA THR A 347 6.91 -0.15 -9.90
C THR A 347 5.98 -0.53 -11.04
N HIS A 348 6.05 0.17 -12.19
CA HIS A 348 5.33 -0.21 -13.42
C HIS A 348 3.79 -0.33 -13.30
N ASN A 349 3.16 0.23 -12.26
CA ASN A 349 1.69 0.23 -12.13
C ASN A 349 1.09 1.27 -13.07
N CYS A 350 -0.08 1.00 -13.64
CA CYS A 350 -0.61 1.83 -14.74
C CYS A 350 -1.06 3.23 -14.31
N MET A 351 -1.38 3.44 -13.02
CA MET A 351 -1.71 4.75 -12.46
C MET A 351 -0.60 5.24 -11.51
N TYR A 352 -0.90 5.38 -10.22
CA TYR A 352 0.03 5.91 -9.22
C TYR A 352 0.93 4.82 -8.67
N GLY A 353 2.14 5.17 -8.23
CA GLY A 353 2.92 4.28 -7.36
C GLY A 353 2.19 4.10 -6.04
N LEU A 354 2.18 5.14 -5.22
CA LEU A 354 1.41 5.24 -3.99
C LEU A 354 0.39 6.38 -4.07
N ALA A 355 -0.86 6.11 -3.73
CA ALA A 355 -1.92 7.09 -3.60
C ALA A 355 -2.46 7.15 -2.16
N VAL A 356 -2.49 8.34 -1.56
CA VAL A 356 -3.01 8.58 -0.21
C VAL A 356 -4.21 9.52 -0.29
N PHE A 357 -5.40 8.96 -0.06
CA PHE A 357 -6.70 9.63 -0.17
C PHE A 357 -7.45 9.57 1.17
N CYS A 358 -7.12 10.46 2.11
CA CYS A 358 -7.75 10.50 3.43
C CYS A 358 -8.67 11.72 3.56
N ARG A 359 -9.98 11.53 3.38
CA ARG A 359 -11.01 12.53 3.72
C ARG A 359 -11.56 12.25 5.13
N LYS A 360 -11.48 13.25 6.01
CA LYS A 360 -12.18 13.25 7.29
C LYS A 360 -13.64 13.62 7.03
N ASP A 361 -14.54 12.68 7.17
CA ASP A 361 -15.98 12.95 7.08
C ASP A 361 -16.41 13.89 8.24
N PRO A 362 -17.27 14.89 8.00
CA PRO A 362 -17.73 15.80 9.04
C PRO A 362 -18.49 15.10 10.18
N ASP A 363 -19.21 14.03 9.86
CA ASP A 363 -20.29 13.50 10.69
C ASP A 363 -19.85 12.43 11.71
N ASN A 364 -18.58 11.97 11.64
CA ASN A 364 -18.10 10.86 12.47
C ASN A 364 -17.70 11.28 13.91
N ILE A 365 -18.42 12.25 14.48
CA ILE A 365 -18.22 12.78 15.84
C ILE A 365 -19.12 12.06 16.86
N GLU A 366 -20.31 11.59 16.46
CA GLU A 366 -21.27 10.96 17.38
C GLU A 366 -20.93 9.50 17.74
N ALA A 367 -20.12 8.81 16.94
CA ALA A 367 -19.69 7.42 17.23
C ALA A 367 -18.66 7.29 18.38
N ARG A 368 -18.41 8.38 19.13
CA ARG A 368 -17.33 8.44 20.15
C ARG A 368 -17.81 8.53 21.60
N GLU A 369 -19.12 8.65 21.83
CA GLU A 369 -19.72 8.44 23.15
C GLU A 369 -20.62 7.21 23.11
N GLY A 370 -20.34 6.24 23.99
CA GLY A 370 -21.13 5.02 24.05
C GLY A 370 -22.46 5.26 24.76
N ASN A 371 -23.56 5.23 24.01
CA ASN A 371 -24.88 4.94 24.55
C ASN A 371 -25.76 4.33 23.46
N TRP A 372 -26.04 3.02 23.57
CA TRP A 372 -27.13 2.38 22.84
C TRP A 372 -28.43 2.66 23.59
N PRO A 373 -29.41 3.40 23.05
CA PRO A 373 -30.71 3.54 23.68
C PRO A 373 -31.46 2.21 23.57
N GLY A 374 -31.77 1.62 24.71
CA GLY A 374 -32.65 0.47 24.80
C GLY A 374 -34.09 0.80 24.42
N GLN A 375 -34.79 -0.24 24.00
CA GLN A 375 -36.18 -0.34 23.57
C GLN A 375 -37.23 0.26 24.53
N GLU A 376 -38.02 1.23 24.04
CA GLU A 376 -39.45 1.55 24.35
C GLU A 376 -39.97 2.63 23.37
N GLY A 377 -41.27 2.89 23.13
CA GLY A 377 -42.47 2.18 23.59
C GLY A 377 -43.82 2.83 23.17
N ILE A 378 -44.57 2.18 22.24
CA ILE A 378 -46.04 2.29 21.99
C ILE A 378 -46.59 3.59 21.30
N SER A 379 -47.66 3.38 20.51
CA SER A 379 -48.58 4.34 19.83
C SER A 379 -48.11 4.96 18.51
N GLY A 380 -48.94 5.14 17.48
CA GLY A 380 -50.36 4.75 17.27
C GLY A 380 -50.86 5.23 15.89
N ASP A 381 -51.97 4.66 15.38
CA ASP A 381 -52.64 4.95 14.09
C ASP A 381 -51.81 4.66 12.80
N GLY A 382 -52.38 4.24 11.66
CA GLY A 382 -53.77 3.90 11.30
C GLY A 382 -53.94 3.82 9.77
N VAL A 383 -55.13 3.42 9.29
CA VAL A 383 -55.59 3.50 7.86
C VAL A 383 -55.15 2.38 6.89
N SER A 384 -55.87 1.25 6.99
CA SER A 384 -56.60 0.51 5.93
C SER A 384 -56.05 0.30 4.50
N GLY A 385 -56.14 -0.95 4.02
CA GLY A 385 -56.09 -1.30 2.59
C GLY A 385 -56.30 -2.79 2.29
N GLU A 386 -57.55 -3.27 2.29
CA GLU A 386 -57.87 -4.68 1.96
C GLU A 386 -57.67 -5.02 0.47
N ARG A 387 -57.23 -6.26 0.16
CA ARG A 387 -57.99 -7.19 -0.72
C ARG A 387 -57.42 -8.62 -0.74
N ARG A 388 -58.27 -9.56 -1.15
CA ARG A 388 -58.14 -11.01 -0.98
C ARG A 388 -57.48 -11.73 -2.18
N GLY A 389 -56.65 -12.72 -1.87
CA GLY A 389 -56.80 -14.12 -2.33
C GLY A 389 -56.32 -14.52 -3.73
N VAL A 390 -55.52 -15.59 -3.79
CA VAL A 390 -55.69 -16.84 -4.58
C VAL A 390 -54.54 -17.80 -4.24
N GLU A 391 -54.82 -19.10 -4.15
CA GLU A 391 -53.85 -20.16 -3.84
C GLU A 391 -53.07 -20.62 -5.09
N GLY A 392 -51.84 -21.15 -4.95
CA GLY A 392 -51.11 -21.75 -6.09
C GLY A 392 -49.60 -21.93 -5.89
N GLU A 393 -49.23 -22.98 -5.15
CA GLU A 393 -47.96 -23.76 -5.16
C GLU A 393 -46.59 -23.12 -5.52
N GLY A 394 -45.60 -23.41 -4.65
CA GLY A 394 -44.26 -23.78 -5.11
C GLY A 394 -43.12 -22.77 -4.91
N ARG A 395 -42.51 -22.75 -3.72
CA ARG A 395 -41.09 -22.43 -3.50
C ARG A 395 -40.61 -22.87 -2.11
N GLU A 396 -39.74 -23.88 -2.08
CA GLU A 396 -38.87 -24.16 -0.93
C GLU A 396 -37.67 -23.20 -0.90
N VAL A 397 -36.93 -23.21 0.23
CA VAL A 397 -35.65 -22.53 0.48
C VAL A 397 -35.78 -21.01 0.67
N GLN A 398 -35.64 -20.45 1.87
CA GLN A 398 -34.39 -20.48 2.65
C GLN A 398 -34.60 -20.20 4.16
N GLU A 399 -34.51 -21.23 4.99
CA GLU A 399 -34.51 -21.17 6.47
C GLU A 399 -33.54 -22.25 6.99
N ASN A 400 -32.74 -22.08 8.05
CA ASN A 400 -32.42 -20.90 8.86
C ASN A 400 -30.95 -20.96 9.30
N LEU A 401 -30.31 -19.79 9.40
CA LEU A 401 -29.16 -19.61 10.30
C LEU A 401 -29.71 -19.57 11.73
N ASN A 402 -29.67 -20.68 12.47
CA ASN A 402 -29.76 -20.70 13.93
C ASN A 402 -29.46 -22.09 14.49
N GLU A 403 -28.34 -22.21 15.22
CA GLU A 403 -28.19 -23.13 16.36
C GLU A 403 -27.12 -22.50 17.28
N GLU A 404 -27.57 -21.59 18.15
CA GLU A 404 -26.83 -21.18 19.34
C GLU A 404 -27.08 -22.16 20.48
N GLY A 405 -26.13 -22.27 21.42
CA GLY A 405 -26.35 -23.09 22.61
C GLY A 405 -25.09 -23.62 23.30
N GLU A 406 -24.09 -22.78 23.57
CA GLU A 406 -23.18 -23.05 24.70
C GLU A 406 -22.52 -21.74 25.17
N LEU A 407 -22.63 -21.49 26.48
CA LEU A 407 -22.41 -20.20 27.13
C LEU A 407 -20.97 -19.94 27.54
N PHE A 408 -20.65 -18.66 27.71
CA PHE A 408 -19.42 -18.14 28.30
C PHE A 408 -19.13 -18.74 29.68
N ALA A 409 -17.93 -19.28 29.84
CA ALA A 409 -17.12 -19.16 31.06
C ALA A 409 -15.65 -19.52 30.73
N TRP A 410 -14.71 -19.02 31.52
CA TRP A 410 -13.26 -19.32 31.47
C TRP A 410 -12.50 -18.82 30.22
N GLU A 411 -12.50 -17.50 29.98
CA GLU A 411 -11.26 -16.86 29.49
C GLU A 411 -10.40 -16.53 30.72
N SER A 412 -9.36 -17.34 30.94
CA SER A 412 -8.32 -17.11 31.95
C SER A 412 -7.01 -17.72 31.45
N ASP A 413 -6.02 -16.84 31.28
CA ASP A 413 -4.58 -17.14 31.30
C ASP A 413 -4.04 -18.24 30.37
N LEU A 414 -4.02 -17.95 29.07
CA LEU A 414 -2.98 -18.47 28.14
C LEU A 414 -2.48 -17.37 27.19
N GLU A 415 -2.20 -16.18 27.71
CA GLU A 415 -1.37 -15.19 27.02
C GLU A 415 0.11 -15.63 27.09
N SER A 416 0.53 -16.42 26.11
CA SER A 416 1.96 -16.65 25.83
C SER A 416 2.18 -16.80 24.32
N GLU A 417 3.37 -16.39 23.86
CA GLU A 417 3.79 -16.26 22.44
C GLU A 417 3.18 -15.08 21.63
N ASP A 418 1.87 -14.83 21.65
CA ASP A 418 1.22 -13.83 20.76
C ASP A 418 1.61 -12.36 21.04
N GLU A 419 2.11 -12.03 22.24
CA GLU A 419 2.60 -10.68 22.56
C GLU A 419 3.86 -10.28 21.78
N ARG A 420 4.74 -11.23 21.41
CA ARG A 420 6.05 -10.90 20.80
C ARG A 420 5.95 -10.17 19.47
N HIS A 421 4.84 -10.34 18.75
CA HIS A 421 4.56 -9.63 17.48
C HIS A 421 3.65 -8.41 17.66
N SER A 422 3.02 -8.25 18.82
CA SER A 422 2.13 -7.13 19.16
C SER A 422 2.86 -5.91 19.74
N THR A 423 4.19 -5.97 19.93
CA THR A 423 5.04 -4.87 20.43
C THR A 423 5.21 -3.68 19.46
N ARG A 424 4.38 -3.59 18.43
CA ARG A 424 4.36 -2.46 17.49
C ARG A 424 3.79 -1.25 18.20
N ARG A 425 4.63 -0.23 18.40
CA ARG A 425 4.21 1.07 18.94
C ARG A 425 3.01 1.57 18.15
N SER A 426 2.02 2.08 18.87
CA SER A 426 0.81 2.67 18.28
C SER A 426 1.19 3.79 17.31
N THR A 427 1.00 3.56 16.02
CA THR A 427 1.15 4.59 15.00
C THR A 427 -0.02 5.57 15.10
N SER A 428 0.31 6.86 15.25
CA SER A 428 -0.62 7.99 15.20
C SER A 428 -0.62 8.71 13.85
N VAL A 429 0.33 8.37 12.97
CA VAL A 429 0.57 8.98 11.66
C VAL A 429 0.99 7.87 10.70
N ALA A 430 0.47 7.88 9.46
CA ALA A 430 0.91 6.95 8.42
C ALA A 430 2.37 7.22 8.02
N LEU A 431 3.14 6.16 7.80
CA LEU A 431 4.58 6.23 7.52
C LEU A 431 4.88 5.58 6.16
N VAL A 432 5.60 6.31 5.32
CA VAL A 432 6.10 5.89 4.02
C VAL A 432 7.61 6.10 4.03
N GLU A 433 8.37 5.03 4.29
CA GLU A 433 9.83 5.11 4.47
C GLU A 433 10.60 4.09 3.62
N GLY A 434 11.71 4.52 2.99
CA GLY A 434 12.59 3.61 2.24
C GLY A 434 12.03 3.04 0.94
N ASN A 435 10.80 3.40 0.54
CA ASN A 435 10.13 2.80 -0.61
C ASN A 435 10.68 3.31 -1.94
N CYS A 436 10.55 2.49 -2.96
CA CYS A 436 10.96 2.75 -4.33
C CYS A 436 9.70 2.81 -5.22
N MET A 437 9.41 3.99 -5.76
CA MET A 437 8.22 4.28 -6.57
C MET A 437 8.66 4.67 -7.99
N SER A 438 8.71 3.68 -8.89
CA SER A 438 9.44 3.78 -10.17
C SER A 438 8.62 3.40 -11.38
N TYR A 439 8.80 4.07 -12.52
CA TYR A 439 8.18 3.71 -13.81
C TYR A 439 6.64 3.59 -13.80
N ASN A 440 5.94 4.23 -12.84
CA ASN A 440 4.48 4.19 -12.80
C ASN A 440 3.87 5.13 -13.85
N GLY A 441 2.68 4.78 -14.35
CA GLY A 441 2.03 5.40 -15.50
C GLY A 441 1.49 6.81 -15.28
N ALA A 442 1.44 7.29 -14.02
CA ALA A 442 1.09 8.65 -13.63
C ALA A 442 2.10 9.20 -12.59
N VAL A 443 1.64 9.58 -11.40
CA VAL A 443 2.45 10.17 -10.33
C VAL A 443 3.11 9.08 -9.48
N GLY A 444 4.36 9.29 -9.04
CA GLY A 444 5.04 8.35 -8.14
C GLY A 444 4.35 8.27 -6.76
N LEU A 445 4.20 9.41 -6.09
CA LEU A 445 3.41 9.57 -4.86
C LEU A 445 2.34 10.66 -5.03
N TYR A 446 1.07 10.30 -4.91
CA TYR A 446 -0.07 11.20 -4.94
C TYR A 446 -0.69 11.34 -3.53
N VAL A 447 -0.94 12.57 -3.07
CA VAL A 447 -1.52 12.87 -1.75
C VAL A 447 -2.69 13.84 -1.87
N LYS A 448 -3.88 13.39 -1.47
CA LYS A 448 -5.09 14.20 -1.24
C LYS A 448 -5.66 13.82 0.14
N SER A 449 -5.05 14.38 1.19
CA SER A 449 -5.22 13.98 2.59
C SER A 449 -5.70 15.11 3.49
N SER A 450 -6.41 14.75 4.55
CA SER A 450 -6.76 15.61 5.69
C SER A 450 -6.16 15.10 7.01
N GLU A 451 -5.29 14.09 6.91
CA GLU A 451 -4.53 13.46 7.98
C GLU A 451 -3.04 13.70 7.78
N ALA A 452 -2.26 13.67 8.87
CA ALA A 452 -0.81 13.86 8.79
C ALA A 452 -0.15 12.67 8.07
N LEU A 453 0.91 12.93 7.32
CA LEU A 453 1.65 11.92 6.56
C LEU A 453 3.16 12.18 6.69
N ASN A 454 3.93 11.14 6.99
CA ASN A 454 5.39 11.19 7.02
C ASN A 454 5.96 10.38 5.84
N VAL A 455 6.72 11.04 4.97
CA VAL A 455 7.31 10.49 3.75
C VAL A 455 8.83 10.71 3.81
N PHE A 456 9.55 9.68 4.25
CA PHE A 456 10.97 9.77 4.60
C PHE A 456 11.82 8.85 3.74
N ALA A 457 12.94 9.36 3.20
CA ALA A 457 13.93 8.51 2.53
C ALA A 457 13.33 7.55 1.47
N ASN A 458 12.40 8.03 0.65
CA ASN A 458 11.89 7.27 -0.50
C ASN A 458 12.61 7.67 -1.79
N LEU A 459 12.69 6.73 -2.73
CA LEU A 459 13.18 6.92 -4.08
C LEU A 459 11.97 6.99 -5.02
N VAL A 460 11.84 8.09 -5.76
CA VAL A 460 10.71 8.36 -6.67
C VAL A 460 11.25 8.76 -8.04
N ASN A 461 11.34 7.80 -8.96
CA ASN A 461 12.04 8.02 -10.23
C ASN A 461 11.31 7.54 -11.48
N SER A 462 11.60 8.19 -12.60
CA SER A 462 11.23 7.71 -13.94
C SER A 462 9.72 7.46 -14.13
N ASN A 463 8.86 8.05 -13.28
CA ASN A 463 7.41 7.98 -13.41
C ASN A 463 6.95 8.91 -14.54
N ARG A 464 5.87 8.57 -15.25
CA ARG A 464 5.42 9.32 -16.45
C ARG A 464 4.93 10.74 -16.12
N GLY A 465 4.41 10.94 -14.91
CA GLY A 465 3.89 12.22 -14.41
C GLY A 465 4.86 12.96 -13.49
N THR A 466 4.31 13.63 -12.48
CA THR A 466 5.08 14.27 -11.41
C THR A 466 5.69 13.20 -10.49
N GLY A 467 6.84 13.48 -9.86
CA GLY A 467 7.39 12.60 -8.83
C GLY A 467 6.45 12.51 -7.61
N ILE A 468 6.32 13.61 -6.86
CA ILE A 468 5.41 13.73 -5.71
C ILE A 468 4.40 14.86 -5.96
N ALA A 469 3.10 14.57 -5.87
CA ALA A 469 2.04 15.57 -5.97
C ALA A 469 1.21 15.60 -4.67
N VAL A 470 1.16 16.76 -4.01
CA VAL A 470 0.32 17.01 -2.84
C VAL A 470 -0.77 18.01 -3.23
N LEU A 471 -1.98 17.52 -3.48
CA LEU A 471 -3.11 18.32 -3.98
C LEU A 471 -4.07 18.77 -2.87
N GLN A 472 -4.07 18.09 -1.72
CA GLN A 472 -4.80 18.50 -0.52
C GLN A 472 -4.05 18.00 0.71
N SER A 473 -3.81 18.87 1.70
CA SER A 473 -3.13 18.52 2.95
C SER A 473 -3.54 19.48 4.08
N SER A 474 -4.66 19.21 4.77
CA SER A 474 -5.12 20.09 5.87
C SER A 474 -4.28 19.93 7.15
N GLN A 475 -3.72 18.74 7.36
CA GLN A 475 -2.65 18.48 8.32
C GLN A 475 -1.29 18.52 7.63
N LEU A 476 -0.21 18.51 8.42
CA LEU A 476 1.16 18.60 7.90
C LEU A 476 1.57 17.29 7.20
N THR A 477 1.87 17.38 5.91
CA THR A 477 2.61 16.34 5.17
C THR A 477 4.10 16.67 5.20
N ARG A 478 4.93 15.73 5.70
CA ARG A 478 6.38 15.88 5.76
C ARG A 478 7.05 15.06 4.67
N LEU A 479 7.75 15.73 3.77
CA LEU A 479 8.58 15.17 2.72
C LEU A 479 10.04 15.41 3.09
N VAL A 480 10.72 14.41 3.66
CA VAL A 480 12.08 14.58 4.21
C VAL A 480 13.05 13.57 3.60
N THR A 481 14.20 14.06 3.12
CA THR A 481 15.31 13.24 2.57
C THR A 481 14.91 12.26 1.46
N ASN A 482 13.90 12.58 0.65
CA ASN A 482 13.51 11.77 -0.51
C ASN A 482 14.38 12.10 -1.74
N CYS A 483 14.63 11.10 -2.58
CA CYS A 483 15.34 11.23 -3.86
C CYS A 483 14.32 11.20 -4.99
N ILE A 484 14.18 12.28 -5.75
CA ILE A 484 13.09 12.48 -6.72
C ILE A 484 13.68 12.87 -8.07
N LEU A 485 13.76 11.93 -9.02
CA LEU A 485 14.53 12.15 -10.24
C LEU A 485 13.93 11.59 -11.54
N GLU A 486 14.26 12.22 -12.66
CA GLU A 486 13.91 11.75 -14.01
C GLU A 486 12.39 11.56 -14.26
N ASN A 487 11.52 12.16 -13.44
CA ASN A 487 10.07 12.06 -13.65
C ASN A 487 9.62 12.93 -14.83
N GLY A 488 8.59 12.49 -15.55
CA GLY A 488 8.14 13.08 -16.82
C GLY A 488 7.51 14.47 -16.72
N ARG A 489 7.20 14.95 -15.51
CA ARG A 489 6.76 16.32 -15.21
C ARG A 489 7.61 16.92 -14.09
N ALA A 490 7.00 17.61 -13.13
CA ALA A 490 7.72 18.22 -12.02
C ALA A 490 8.29 17.17 -11.05
N GLY A 491 9.33 17.51 -10.30
CA GLY A 491 9.81 16.69 -9.20
C GLY A 491 8.78 16.65 -8.07
N VAL A 492 8.46 17.83 -7.52
CA VAL A 492 7.41 18.01 -6.51
C VAL A 492 6.42 19.08 -6.95
N THR A 493 5.11 18.79 -6.81
CA THR A 493 4.01 19.75 -6.93
C THR A 493 3.25 19.82 -5.60
N VAL A 494 3.01 21.02 -5.10
CA VAL A 494 2.18 21.29 -3.92
C VAL A 494 1.14 22.34 -4.28
N GLU A 495 -0.15 22.00 -4.11
CA GLU A 495 -1.26 22.90 -4.41
C GLU A 495 -1.54 23.91 -3.30
N LYS A 496 -2.46 24.84 -3.61
CA LYS A 496 -3.03 25.80 -2.67
C LYS A 496 -3.61 25.10 -1.43
N ASP A 497 -3.62 25.81 -0.31
CA ASP A 497 -4.13 25.37 1.00
C ASP A 497 -3.49 24.09 1.61
N CYS A 498 -2.52 23.47 0.94
CA CYS A 498 -1.75 22.34 1.47
C CYS A 498 -0.71 22.80 2.50
N ARG A 499 -0.57 22.06 3.61
CA ARG A 499 0.49 22.25 4.62
C ARG A 499 1.62 21.25 4.40
N VAL A 500 2.74 21.70 3.86
CA VAL A 500 3.86 20.82 3.47
C VAL A 500 5.20 21.30 4.02
N GLU A 501 5.96 20.36 4.57
CA GLU A 501 7.38 20.52 4.92
C GLU A 501 8.23 19.72 3.94
N LEU A 502 8.98 20.41 3.09
CA LEU A 502 9.98 19.86 2.17
C LEU A 502 11.37 20.08 2.75
N ARG A 503 11.98 19.05 3.34
CA ARG A 503 13.30 19.17 3.99
C ARG A 503 14.37 18.20 3.49
N GLY A 504 15.50 18.72 3.04
CA GLY A 504 16.69 17.93 2.72
C GLY A 504 16.50 16.89 1.61
N ASN A 505 15.53 17.08 0.73
CA ASN A 505 15.27 16.20 -0.42
C ASN A 505 16.23 16.52 -1.58
N GLY A 506 16.58 15.50 -2.36
CA GLY A 506 17.30 15.64 -3.61
C GLY A 506 16.35 15.54 -4.80
N ILE A 507 16.31 16.56 -5.66
CA ILE A 507 15.33 16.69 -6.75
C ILE A 507 16.06 16.96 -8.08
N TYR A 508 16.20 15.93 -8.91
CA TYR A 508 17.17 15.90 -10.00
C TYR A 508 16.55 15.61 -11.37
N GLU A 509 16.94 16.36 -12.41
CA GLU A 509 16.72 15.96 -13.82
C GLU A 509 15.25 15.67 -14.22
N ASN A 510 14.27 16.19 -13.46
CA ASN A 510 12.86 16.04 -13.81
C ASN A 510 12.52 16.92 -15.04
N ASN A 511 11.62 16.45 -15.89
CA ASN A 511 11.32 17.06 -17.18
C ASN A 511 10.49 18.37 -17.08
N GLY A 512 9.99 18.71 -15.89
CA GLY A 512 9.33 19.99 -15.57
C GLY A 512 10.09 20.79 -14.50
N HIS A 513 9.36 21.50 -13.65
CA HIS A 513 9.92 22.21 -12.49
C HIS A 513 10.53 21.25 -11.47
N GLY A 514 11.57 21.67 -10.74
CA GLY A 514 12.06 20.87 -9.61
C GLY A 514 11.03 20.83 -8.49
N ILE A 515 10.68 22.00 -7.96
CA ILE A 515 9.58 22.21 -7.02
C ILE A 515 8.62 23.25 -7.62
N SER A 516 7.33 22.96 -7.63
CA SER A 516 6.24 23.92 -7.86
C SER A 516 5.35 23.95 -6.61
N PHE A 517 5.25 25.10 -5.95
CA PHE A 517 4.68 25.22 -4.61
C PHE A 517 3.70 26.38 -4.47
N SER A 518 2.44 26.08 -4.22
CA SER A 518 1.37 27.07 -4.00
C SER A 518 0.71 26.98 -2.61
N GLY A 519 1.19 26.09 -1.74
CA GLY A 519 0.66 25.85 -0.40
C GLY A 519 1.32 26.72 0.68
N ASN A 520 1.25 26.24 1.93
CA ASN A 520 1.86 26.87 3.11
C ASN A 520 2.91 25.93 3.73
N GLY A 521 3.99 26.49 4.31
CA GLY A 521 4.96 25.71 5.08
C GLY A 521 6.42 26.08 4.84
N GLN A 522 7.28 25.09 4.57
CA GLN A 522 8.71 25.33 4.37
C GLN A 522 9.35 24.42 3.32
N ILE A 523 10.25 25.01 2.52
CA ILE A 523 11.17 24.36 1.60
C ILE A 523 12.58 24.64 2.13
N ALA A 524 13.15 23.71 2.89
CA ALA A 524 14.40 23.90 3.61
C ALA A 524 15.48 22.87 3.23
N GLU A 525 16.71 23.32 3.02
CA GLU A 525 17.91 22.45 2.91
C GLU A 525 17.91 21.48 1.71
N ASN A 526 16.98 21.63 0.75
CA ASN A 526 16.84 20.76 -0.42
C ASN A 526 17.88 21.10 -1.51
N ASP A 527 18.16 20.11 -2.36
CA ASP A 527 19.00 20.27 -3.55
C ASP A 527 18.15 20.05 -4.80
N VAL A 528 18.10 21.05 -5.67
CA VAL A 528 17.15 21.09 -6.80
C VAL A 528 17.87 21.44 -8.08
N VAL A 529 18.23 20.41 -8.86
CA VAL A 529 19.27 20.52 -9.90
C VAL A 529 18.91 19.78 -11.19
N GLY A 530 19.30 20.33 -12.35
CA GLY A 530 19.14 19.66 -13.65
C GLY A 530 17.70 19.59 -14.18
N ASN A 531 16.71 19.99 -13.38
CA ASN A 531 15.31 20.04 -13.78
C ASN A 531 15.12 21.03 -14.94
N ARG A 532 14.30 20.66 -15.95
CA ARG A 532 14.18 21.41 -17.20
C ARG A 532 13.39 22.73 -17.05
N GLY A 533 12.46 22.80 -16.10
CA GLY A 533 11.71 24.01 -15.77
C GLY A 533 12.45 24.94 -14.79
N TYR A 534 11.68 25.67 -13.99
CA TYR A 534 12.22 26.39 -12.82
C TYR A 534 12.78 25.42 -11.79
N GLY A 535 13.83 25.82 -11.07
CA GLY A 535 14.33 25.06 -9.94
C GLY A 535 13.25 24.98 -8.84
N ILE A 536 12.95 26.12 -8.24
CA ILE A 536 11.84 26.29 -7.29
C ILE A 536 10.93 27.40 -7.81
N GLN A 537 9.66 27.06 -8.06
CA GLN A 537 8.59 28.02 -8.31
C GLN A 537 7.71 28.08 -7.06
N VAL A 538 7.45 29.31 -6.60
CA VAL A 538 6.52 29.62 -5.51
C VAL A 538 5.43 30.52 -6.08
N SER A 539 4.16 30.15 -5.91
CA SER A 539 3.04 30.85 -6.56
C SER A 539 1.82 31.06 -5.67
N GLY A 540 1.09 32.15 -5.90
CA GLY A 540 -0.19 32.43 -5.23
C GLY A 540 -0.06 32.91 -3.77
N CYS A 541 -1.14 32.80 -3.00
CA CYS A 541 -1.24 33.31 -1.63
C CYS A 541 -0.55 32.42 -0.58
N ALA A 542 0.66 31.96 -0.86
CA ALA A 542 1.46 31.11 0.03
C ALA A 542 2.06 31.90 1.22
N ASP A 543 2.00 31.35 2.44
CA ASP A 543 2.90 31.69 3.56
C ASP A 543 4.02 30.63 3.64
N ILE A 544 5.21 31.02 3.21
CA ILE A 544 6.26 30.06 2.83
C ILE A 544 7.67 30.54 3.21
N LYS A 545 8.45 29.58 3.69
CA LYS A 545 9.87 29.74 4.04
C LYS A 545 10.73 28.93 3.08
N VAL A 546 11.45 29.59 2.18
CA VAL A 546 12.44 28.97 1.27
C VAL A 546 13.86 29.19 1.81
N LEU A 547 14.43 28.18 2.47
CA LEU A 547 15.60 28.32 3.34
C LEU A 547 16.77 27.40 2.95
N ARG A 548 17.99 27.93 2.80
CA ARG A 548 19.23 27.13 2.68
C ARG A 548 19.22 26.05 1.57
N ASN A 549 18.42 26.23 0.53
CA ASN A 549 18.36 25.31 -0.61
C ASN A 549 19.51 25.60 -1.59
N ARG A 550 19.95 24.57 -2.32
CA ARG A 550 20.91 24.70 -3.41
C ARG A 550 20.19 24.42 -4.72
N VAL A 551 20.19 25.39 -5.63
CA VAL A 551 19.36 25.34 -6.83
C VAL A 551 20.19 25.63 -8.07
N GLN A 552 20.12 24.73 -9.04
CA GLN A 552 20.76 24.89 -10.35
C GLN A 552 19.80 24.42 -11.46
N PRO A 553 19.00 25.34 -12.04
CA PRO A 553 18.03 25.00 -13.09
C PRO A 553 18.74 24.68 -14.41
N ALA A 554 18.19 23.77 -15.22
CA ALA A 554 18.76 23.53 -16.55
C ALA A 554 18.37 24.66 -17.54
N GLN A 555 17.08 24.97 -17.67
CA GLN A 555 16.54 25.92 -18.68
C GLN A 555 15.52 26.94 -18.11
N GLY A 556 15.47 27.09 -16.79
CA GLY A 556 14.58 28.03 -16.08
C GLY A 556 15.32 29.04 -15.17
N CYS A 557 14.55 29.93 -14.54
CA CYS A 557 14.96 30.62 -13.31
C CYS A 557 15.30 29.61 -12.19
N GLY A 558 16.19 30.02 -11.27
CA GLY A 558 16.56 29.20 -10.11
C GLY A 558 15.43 29.18 -9.09
N ILE A 559 15.15 30.33 -8.47
CA ILE A 559 13.95 30.57 -7.67
C ILE A 559 13.09 31.62 -8.39
N ALA A 560 11.80 31.33 -8.56
CA ALA A 560 10.80 32.27 -9.06
C ALA A 560 9.66 32.40 -8.04
N VAL A 561 9.34 33.63 -7.65
CA VAL A 561 8.22 33.98 -6.77
C VAL A 561 7.17 34.73 -7.58
N MET A 562 5.96 34.17 -7.69
CA MET A 562 4.93 34.62 -8.63
C MET A 562 3.59 34.90 -7.93
N GLY A 563 2.99 36.07 -8.21
CA GLY A 563 1.79 36.54 -7.51
C GLY A 563 2.01 36.88 -6.01
N PRO A 564 0.93 37.07 -5.21
CA PRO A 564 0.99 37.67 -3.88
C PRO A 564 1.47 36.71 -2.77
N VAL A 565 2.73 36.30 -2.84
CA VAL A 565 3.40 35.43 -1.87
C VAL A 565 3.79 36.22 -0.61
N LYS A 566 3.56 35.63 0.56
CA LYS A 566 4.08 36.10 1.85
C LYS A 566 5.16 35.16 2.36
N GLY A 567 6.21 35.71 2.98
CA GLY A 567 7.22 34.90 3.65
C GLY A 567 8.64 35.34 3.38
N VAL A 568 9.57 34.39 3.43
CA VAL A 568 11.01 34.66 3.40
C VAL A 568 11.75 33.66 2.53
N VAL A 569 12.55 34.18 1.60
CA VAL A 569 13.53 33.42 0.83
C VAL A 569 14.91 33.79 1.38
N HIS A 570 15.53 32.90 2.18
CA HIS A 570 16.82 33.20 2.82
C HIS A 570 17.92 32.13 2.70
N ASP A 571 19.15 32.62 2.64
CA ASP A 571 20.41 31.85 2.61
C ASP A 571 20.48 30.76 1.51
N ASN A 572 19.73 30.93 0.41
CA ASN A 572 19.76 29.97 -0.71
C ASN A 572 20.99 30.20 -1.59
N LEU A 573 21.55 29.12 -2.13
CA LEU A 573 22.67 29.16 -3.07
C LEU A 573 22.15 28.87 -4.48
N LEU A 574 22.27 29.85 -5.37
CA LEU A 574 21.75 29.79 -6.73
C LEU A 574 22.92 29.71 -7.71
N PHE A 575 23.11 28.54 -8.33
CA PHE A 575 24.17 28.30 -9.28
C PHE A 575 23.68 28.58 -10.70
N GLN A 576 24.54 29.18 -11.52
CA GLN A 576 24.26 29.36 -12.94
C GLN A 576 24.07 28.00 -13.62
N GLY A 577 22.95 27.87 -14.33
CA GLY A 577 22.64 26.71 -15.17
C GLY A 577 23.41 26.69 -16.48
N HIS A 578 22.82 26.07 -17.50
CA HIS A 578 23.39 26.00 -18.86
C HIS A 578 23.73 27.42 -19.41
N PRO A 579 24.81 27.63 -20.18
CA PRO A 579 25.25 28.99 -20.57
C PRO A 579 24.28 29.68 -21.52
N GLY A 580 23.50 28.89 -22.27
CA GLY A 580 22.40 29.37 -23.11
C GLY A 580 21.15 29.78 -22.31
N ASN A 581 21.06 29.50 -21.01
CA ASN A 581 19.95 29.93 -20.17
C ASN A 581 20.09 31.41 -19.83
N LYS A 582 19.29 32.25 -20.51
CA LYS A 582 19.26 33.71 -20.33
C LYS A 582 18.33 34.17 -19.20
N LYS A 583 17.60 33.27 -18.53
CA LYS A 583 16.63 33.62 -17.48
C LYS A 583 17.34 34.01 -16.18
N ALA A 584 16.72 34.90 -15.40
CA ALA A 584 17.25 35.34 -14.11
C ALA A 584 17.27 34.19 -13.09
N LEU A 585 18.35 34.02 -12.34
CA LEU A 585 18.44 32.96 -11.33
C LEU A 585 17.51 33.19 -10.13
N LEU A 586 17.15 34.44 -9.86
CA LEU A 586 16.14 34.84 -8.89
C LEU A 586 15.15 35.80 -9.58
N HIS A 587 13.86 35.48 -9.55
CA HIS A 587 12.78 36.28 -10.12
C HIS A 587 11.71 36.52 -9.06
N MET A 588 11.17 37.74 -8.99
CA MET A 588 9.97 38.06 -8.22
C MET A 588 9.06 38.96 -9.05
N ASP A 589 7.77 38.64 -9.08
CA ASP A 589 6.78 39.45 -9.81
C ASP A 589 6.53 40.81 -9.11
N PRO A 590 6.22 41.89 -9.87
CA PRO A 590 5.73 43.14 -9.30
C PRO A 590 4.43 42.89 -8.50
N GLY A 591 4.39 43.30 -7.22
CA GLY A 591 3.29 43.02 -6.29
C GLY A 591 3.57 41.91 -5.26
N THR A 592 4.80 41.38 -5.22
CA THR A 592 5.28 40.41 -4.21
C THR A 592 5.73 41.05 -2.89
N ASP A 593 5.20 42.22 -2.50
CA ASP A 593 5.69 43.04 -1.38
C ASP A 593 5.69 42.33 0.00
N GLY A 594 4.95 41.22 0.13
CA GLY A 594 4.94 40.36 1.31
C GLY A 594 6.11 39.36 1.42
N CYS A 595 6.95 39.24 0.39
CA CYS A 595 8.06 38.28 0.34
C CYS A 595 9.41 38.97 0.52
N VAL A 596 10.17 38.56 1.54
CA VAL A 596 11.48 39.17 1.86
C VAL A 596 12.63 38.29 1.39
N LEU A 597 13.45 38.82 0.47
CA LEU A 597 14.72 38.22 0.07
C LEU A 597 15.84 38.60 1.05
N ARG A 598 16.58 37.62 1.59
CA ARG A 598 17.76 37.88 2.47
C ARG A 598 18.91 36.90 2.16
N ASN A 599 20.13 37.40 2.06
CA ASN A 599 21.36 36.58 1.98
C ASN A 599 21.38 35.48 0.89
N ASN A 600 20.62 35.60 -0.20
CA ASN A 600 20.63 34.61 -1.28
C ASN A 600 21.86 34.87 -2.17
N ASN A 601 22.76 33.89 -2.25
CA ASN A 601 24.01 34.02 -3.00
C ASN A 601 23.84 33.48 -4.42
N ILE A 602 24.19 34.31 -5.41
CA ILE A 602 24.15 33.93 -6.83
C ILE A 602 25.59 33.66 -7.29
N LEU A 603 25.88 32.40 -7.63
CA LEU A 603 27.18 31.94 -8.07
C LEU A 603 27.18 31.80 -9.60
N ARG A 604 27.89 32.72 -10.26
CA ARG A 604 28.06 32.75 -11.73
C ARG A 604 29.44 32.23 -12.11
N HIS A 605 29.55 31.62 -13.28
CA HIS A 605 30.83 31.20 -13.82
C HIS A 605 31.59 32.38 -14.44
N ASN A 606 32.86 32.55 -14.07
CA ASN A 606 33.75 33.44 -14.81
C ASN A 606 34.10 32.78 -16.15
N ASN A 607 33.84 33.47 -17.26
CA ASN A 607 34.19 33.00 -18.60
C ASN A 607 35.73 32.94 -18.78
N SER A 608 36.31 31.75 -18.66
CA SER A 608 37.63 31.45 -19.21
C SER A 608 37.65 30.05 -19.87
N CYS A 609 37.36 30.02 -21.17
CA CYS A 609 37.75 28.96 -22.11
C CYS A 609 37.52 27.49 -21.71
N THR A 610 36.26 27.09 -21.49
CA THR A 610 35.81 25.70 -21.71
C THR A 610 34.49 25.69 -22.49
N SER A 611 34.33 24.79 -23.46
CA SER A 611 33.17 24.74 -24.37
C SER A 611 31.92 24.08 -23.77
N ALA A 612 31.83 24.00 -22.44
CA ALA A 612 30.72 23.42 -21.70
C ALA A 612 30.53 24.14 -20.35
N PRO A 613 29.29 24.25 -19.84
CA PRO A 613 29.07 24.63 -18.45
C PRO A 613 29.64 23.57 -17.50
N PRO A 614 30.31 23.97 -16.41
CA PRO A 614 30.41 23.10 -15.25
C PRO A 614 29.01 22.93 -14.64
N TRP A 615 28.53 21.69 -14.55
CA TRP A 615 27.32 21.38 -13.79
C TRP A 615 27.68 21.33 -12.30
N VAL A 616 27.69 22.50 -11.66
CA VAL A 616 28.20 22.67 -10.28
C VAL A 616 27.25 22.10 -9.22
N LEU A 617 27.50 20.84 -8.86
CA LEU A 617 27.54 20.42 -7.46
C LEU A 617 28.86 19.72 -7.10
N GLU A 618 29.97 20.32 -7.54
CA GLU A 618 31.28 20.04 -6.97
C GLU A 618 31.45 20.75 -5.61
N ASN A 619 31.11 20.01 -4.56
CA ASN A 619 31.56 20.20 -3.17
C ASN A 619 30.87 21.31 -2.34
N PRO A 620 30.22 20.99 -1.21
CA PRO A 620 29.86 19.64 -0.76
C PRO A 620 28.82 19.02 -1.70
N PRO A 621 28.83 17.68 -1.89
CA PRO A 621 27.93 16.98 -2.80
C PRO A 621 26.44 17.21 -2.48
N PRO A 622 25.53 16.79 -3.37
CA PRO A 622 24.12 16.73 -3.05
C PRO A 622 23.88 15.94 -1.75
N ARG A 623 23.13 16.53 -0.83
CA ARG A 623 22.70 16.00 0.48
C ARG A 623 21.62 14.92 0.23
N PRO A 624 21.46 13.94 1.16
CA PRO A 624 21.55 14.08 2.60
C PRO A 624 22.66 13.25 3.26
N LEU A 625 23.50 13.93 4.05
CA LEU A 625 24.44 13.29 4.96
C LEU A 625 23.76 12.96 6.30
N ALA A 626 23.17 11.76 6.36
CA ALA A 626 23.10 10.96 7.58
C ALA A 626 23.73 9.59 7.24
N SER A 627 24.49 9.01 8.18
CA SER A 627 25.36 7.86 7.94
C SER A 627 24.64 6.65 7.32
N SER A 628 25.39 5.92 6.50
CA SER A 628 25.01 4.70 5.77
C SER A 628 24.20 3.68 6.59
N PRO A 629 23.17 3.03 5.99
CA PRO A 629 22.26 2.10 6.68
C PRO A 629 22.88 0.71 6.98
N SER A 630 24.20 0.59 7.00
CA SER A 630 24.90 -0.62 7.45
C SER A 630 24.91 -0.68 8.99
N GLY A 631 23.78 -1.04 9.60
CA GLY A 631 23.72 -1.46 11.01
C GLY A 631 22.90 -0.60 11.98
N LEU A 632 21.97 0.23 11.52
CA LEU A 632 21.09 0.99 12.43
C LEU A 632 19.88 0.17 12.89
N SER A 633 19.89 -0.19 14.18
CA SER A 633 18.69 -0.59 14.92
C SER A 633 17.61 0.50 14.80
N SER A 634 16.33 0.09 14.82
CA SER A 634 15.12 0.95 14.76
C SER A 634 14.96 1.94 15.93
N THR A 635 16.03 2.19 16.68
CA THR A 635 16.09 3.05 17.86
C THR A 635 16.87 4.36 17.64
N GLN A 636 17.51 4.57 16.47
CA GLN A 636 18.40 5.72 16.22
C GLN A 636 18.18 6.48 14.89
N TYR A 637 16.93 6.64 14.44
CA TYR A 637 16.56 7.67 13.46
C TYR A 637 15.72 8.80 14.11
N PRO A 638 15.80 10.06 13.62
CA PRO A 638 15.73 11.24 14.48
C PRO A 638 14.31 11.73 14.79
N SER A 639 13.66 11.09 15.77
CA SER A 639 12.61 11.71 16.60
C SER A 639 13.15 12.76 17.60
N ARG A 640 14.44 13.12 17.50
CA ARG A 640 15.20 13.94 18.47
C ARG A 640 15.90 15.18 17.89
N LEU A 641 15.51 15.68 16.72
CA LEU A 641 15.77 17.09 16.41
C LEU A 641 14.79 17.93 17.24
N GLY A 642 15.30 18.48 18.36
CA GLY A 642 14.50 19.17 19.36
C GLY A 642 13.79 20.40 18.80
N ILE A 643 12.53 20.22 18.39
CA ILE A 643 11.58 21.31 18.32
C ILE A 643 11.33 21.73 19.76
N SER A 644 11.70 22.96 20.11
CA SER A 644 11.26 23.63 21.34
C SER A 644 9.75 23.89 21.26
N MET A 645 8.96 22.84 21.43
CA MET A 645 7.53 22.96 21.69
C MET A 645 7.35 23.15 23.19
N ALA A 646 7.00 24.37 23.57
CA ALA A 646 6.54 24.65 24.93
C ALA A 646 5.29 23.80 25.20
N THR A 647 5.46 22.73 25.97
CA THR A 647 4.37 21.88 26.44
C THR A 647 3.49 22.66 27.40
N ARG A 648 2.36 23.20 26.90
CA ARG A 648 1.23 23.55 27.77
C ARG A 648 0.72 22.27 28.40
N ILE A 649 1.10 22.03 29.65
CA ILE A 649 0.50 20.99 30.49
C ILE A 649 -0.86 21.51 30.95
N SER A 650 -1.92 21.09 30.27
CA SER A 650 -3.28 21.20 30.77
C SER A 650 -3.56 20.03 31.70
N ALA A 651 -3.36 20.21 33.01
CA ALA A 651 -3.73 19.21 34.00
C ALA A 651 -5.23 19.34 34.33
N THR A 652 -6.01 18.32 33.99
CA THR A 652 -7.40 18.15 34.48
C THR A 652 -7.35 17.69 35.94
N VAL A 653 -7.86 18.53 36.85
CA VAL A 653 -7.97 18.19 38.27
C VAL A 653 -9.32 17.50 38.51
N GLU A 654 -9.32 16.17 38.52
CA GLU A 654 -10.38 15.40 39.17
C GLU A 654 -10.15 15.35 40.69
N SER A 655 -11.21 15.06 41.44
CA SER A 655 -11.37 15.49 42.82
C SER A 655 -10.56 14.70 43.86
N GLY A 656 -9.85 15.45 44.71
CA GLY A 656 -9.64 15.10 46.11
C GLY A 656 -8.34 14.38 46.47
N CYS A 657 -7.33 15.15 46.89
CA CYS A 657 -6.53 14.82 48.08
C CYS A 657 -5.76 16.03 48.63
N HIS A 658 -5.43 15.93 49.92
CA HIS A 658 -5.13 17.00 50.87
C HIS A 658 -3.91 17.90 50.62
N SER A 659 -3.97 19.07 51.27
CA SER A 659 -2.93 20.11 51.39
C SER A 659 -1.55 19.61 51.83
N GLY A 660 -0.48 20.02 51.12
CA GLY A 660 0.88 19.95 51.66
C GLY A 660 2.05 20.09 50.68
N SER A 661 1.88 19.78 49.40
CA SER A 661 3.02 19.61 48.47
C SER A 661 3.28 20.84 47.59
N MET A 662 4.39 21.55 47.81
CA MET A 662 4.88 22.58 46.89
C MET A 662 5.66 21.95 45.73
N PHE A 663 5.26 22.26 44.49
CA PHE A 663 5.94 21.81 43.28
C PHE A 663 7.02 22.82 42.88
N CYS A 664 8.30 22.43 42.96
CA CYS A 664 9.42 23.31 42.58
C CYS A 664 9.90 22.98 41.16
N SER A 665 9.89 23.98 40.28
CA SER A 665 10.47 23.89 38.94
C SER A 665 11.77 24.67 38.90
N ILE A 666 12.89 23.99 38.66
CA ILE A 666 14.16 24.62 38.29
C ILE A 666 14.20 24.72 36.76
N LEU A 667 14.45 25.92 36.24
CA LEU A 667 14.59 26.23 34.81
C LEU A 667 15.94 25.78 34.24
#